data_AF-A0A9P5WBF5-F1
#
_entry.id   AF-A0A9P5WBF5-F1
#
_cell.length_a   1.000
_cell.length_b   1.000
_cell.length_c   1.000
_cell.angle_alpha   90.00
_cell.angle_beta   90.00
_cell.angle_gamma   90.00
#
_symmetry.space_group_name_H-M   'P 1'
#
loop_
_entity.id
_entity.type
_entity.pdbx_description
1 polymer ?
#
loop_
_entity_poly.entity_id
_entity_poly.type
_entity_poly.pdbx_seq_one_letter_code
_entity_poly.pdbx_strand_id
1 'polypeptide(L)'
;MGLFINTLPLRIDISDASVEDSVRQTQVDLAALLEHEHAVLALAQRCSSVAPGTPLFSAILNYRHNAPPPTSDSGISGIHFLEAKERTNYPFDISVEDCGNALGLTAIVTMPHSPTLICEYMHQALESLAYALENEPKSPIRDLEILPSHERELLLKEWNATEHEYPSDQCIHHIFESQTLESPHSFAAMFEDQKLTYADLNERANRLATQLIKMGVMPEMRVALCVDRSLAMIVGLLAILKAGGAYVPLDPAYPSDRLAYMLADAKPVILLADDRGKAALRDADLRLFTILDPNVSPSSPTSSKTPNPHVRGLTPHHLAYIIYTSGSTGKPKGVMIEHQSLVNLVSSRPAALGISSESRVLQFSSLSFDASIDWIFSTLCFGGSLYIIPDHIRYDRAQMWEYMRRHSITHVELTPAVLLDCKDLNPLTTPLVLVMGGEALPPALLQAVTALVPQGSVVNSYGPTEATIEALIWKSHGDFKGDIVPIGRPNANKRVYVLDEYKKPVPIGVAGELYIGGTGIARGYLNRPDVTAQVFLRDPFVSDDHSIMYKTGDVVRYLPDGNLIFLGRNDHQIKIRGIELGEIEARLADHSLVREAIVVALGEGNSKRLVAYVVAEPMDELAHTLREHVSSKLPEYMVPAAFVRLDVLPLTPNGKLDRRALPEPDIESFVSQGYEAPQGEIESNLATIWAEVLKIDRVSRNDNFFMLGGHSLLIVQIIERLRRVGMEISVRTLFENPTLSILAQSITQSRAATEAPKNLLTLDTTRITPELLPLIDITQDDIDLIVSKVEGGVANIQDIYALSPLQDGILFHHTMATIGDPYLITAQMSFGNRSILDRYLDSVQKVINRHDVLRTAILWEGLSTPAQVVLRHAALSTMELSLDPKDGPIADQVLRFTDPREHRIDLTQAPLMRFVIAQDIDGSWAVVYMTHHIIGDNSTVAIMMNEIQMFMEGQAQTLLTPVPFRNLIAQVRSGPSVQVHEQFFANMLSDIDTPAFPYGLSDIHDDNVEVAESNVTLPQDLNNRLREHAKQLG
;
A
#
# COMPACT_ATOMS: atom_id res chain seq x y z
N MET A 1 8.79 -26.07 29.43
CA MET A 1 7.39 -25.90 28.99
C MET A 1 6.89 -24.56 29.50
N GLY A 2 6.03 -23.90 28.73
CA GLY A 2 5.53 -22.55 28.96
C GLY A 2 5.37 -21.79 27.64
N LEU A 3 4.88 -20.56 27.73
CA LEU A 3 4.67 -19.68 26.59
C LEU A 3 5.91 -18.80 26.35
N PHE A 4 6.56 -18.95 25.20
CA PHE A 4 7.80 -18.24 24.84
C PHE A 4 7.73 -17.42 23.54
N ILE A 5 6.70 -17.63 22.70
CA ILE A 5 6.57 -16.93 21.41
C ILE A 5 5.90 -15.56 21.60
N ASN A 6 6.61 -14.49 21.25
CA ASN A 6 6.10 -13.12 21.30
C ASN A 6 6.17 -12.45 19.92
N THR A 7 5.21 -11.60 19.59
CA THR A 7 5.18 -10.87 18.31
C THR A 7 5.79 -9.49 18.50
N LEU A 8 6.93 -9.26 17.84
CA LEU A 8 7.58 -7.95 17.81
C LEU A 8 7.59 -7.39 16.38
N PRO A 9 7.35 -6.08 16.21
CA PRO A 9 7.48 -5.46 14.91
C PRO A 9 8.96 -5.41 14.49
N LEU A 10 9.21 -5.70 13.22
CA LEU A 10 10.48 -5.48 12.56
C LEU A 10 10.27 -4.46 11.45
N ARG A 11 11.13 -3.45 11.40
CA ARG A 11 11.16 -2.47 10.32
C ARG A 11 12.35 -2.76 9.42
N ILE A 12 12.10 -2.91 8.13
CA ILE A 12 13.13 -3.10 7.11
C ILE A 12 13.06 -1.92 6.14
N ASP A 13 14.20 -1.25 5.91
CA ASP A 13 14.33 -0.21 4.88
C ASP A 13 14.58 -0.88 3.52
N ILE A 14 13.60 -0.77 2.62
CA ILE A 14 13.66 -1.35 1.28
C ILE A 14 13.98 -0.33 0.17
N SER A 15 14.56 0.82 0.52
CA SER A 15 14.81 1.92 -0.43
C SER A 15 16.03 1.68 -1.35
N ASP A 16 17.15 2.34 -1.09
CA ASP A 16 18.36 2.30 -1.93
C ASP A 16 19.42 1.33 -1.41
N ALA A 17 19.17 0.65 -0.28
CA ALA A 17 20.11 -0.29 0.31
C ALA A 17 20.36 -1.46 -0.64
N SER A 18 21.61 -1.93 -0.66
CA SER A 18 21.96 -3.11 -1.46
C SER A 18 21.26 -4.36 -0.91
N VAL A 19 21.05 -5.36 -1.76
CA VAL A 19 20.48 -6.65 -1.35
C VAL A 19 21.31 -7.26 -0.21
N GLU A 20 22.64 -7.29 -0.33
CA GLU A 20 23.52 -7.85 0.71
C GLU A 20 23.41 -7.06 2.03
N ASP A 21 23.51 -5.73 1.98
CA ASP A 21 23.44 -4.89 3.18
C ASP A 21 22.08 -5.01 3.86
N SER A 22 21.00 -5.12 3.09
CA SER A 22 19.64 -5.26 3.62
C SER A 22 19.46 -6.56 4.39
N VAL A 23 19.98 -7.69 3.86
CA VAL A 23 19.94 -8.98 4.56
C VAL A 23 20.77 -8.93 5.85
N ARG A 24 21.98 -8.39 5.79
CA ARG A 24 22.86 -8.23 6.97
C ARG A 24 22.24 -7.32 8.03
N GLN A 25 21.66 -6.19 7.63
CA GLN A 25 21.01 -5.27 8.55
C GLN A 25 19.78 -5.92 9.18
N THR A 26 18.97 -6.64 8.40
CA THR A 26 17.82 -7.39 8.91
C THR A 26 18.24 -8.42 9.97
N GLN A 27 19.37 -9.11 9.77
CA GLN A 27 19.93 -10.02 10.77
C GLN A 27 20.32 -9.29 12.06
N VAL A 28 20.98 -8.13 11.95
CA VAL A 28 21.37 -7.30 13.11
C VAL A 28 20.12 -6.84 13.88
N ASP A 29 19.10 -6.39 13.16
CA ASP A 29 17.84 -5.91 13.76
C ASP A 29 17.07 -7.04 14.44
N LEU A 30 17.02 -8.24 13.83
CA LEU A 30 16.46 -9.45 14.44
C LEU A 30 17.21 -9.86 15.70
N ALA A 31 18.55 -9.78 15.71
CA ALA A 31 19.36 -10.08 16.89
C ALA A 31 19.12 -9.06 18.01
N ALA A 32 18.93 -7.77 17.67
CA ALA A 32 18.60 -6.73 18.64
C ALA A 32 17.20 -6.94 19.27
N LEU A 33 16.23 -7.44 18.49
CA LEU A 33 14.89 -7.74 18.99
C LEU A 33 14.86 -8.82 20.07
N LEU A 34 15.82 -9.76 20.08
CA LEU A 34 15.91 -10.80 21.12
C LEU A 34 16.07 -10.21 22.53
N GLU A 35 16.71 -9.04 22.67
CA GLU A 35 16.84 -8.37 23.98
C GLU A 35 15.53 -7.77 24.49
N HIS A 36 14.56 -7.64 23.59
CA HIS A 36 13.23 -7.12 23.83
C HIS A 36 12.15 -8.19 23.66
N GLU A 37 12.52 -9.48 23.65
CA GLU A 37 11.60 -10.62 23.46
C GLU A 37 10.47 -10.68 24.52
N HIS A 38 10.62 -9.98 25.64
CA HIS A 38 9.61 -9.87 26.71
C HIS A 38 8.70 -8.64 26.58
N ALA A 39 8.94 -7.74 25.64
CA ALA A 39 8.14 -6.54 25.43
C ALA A 39 6.80 -6.85 24.77
N VAL A 40 5.70 -6.31 25.28
CA VAL A 40 4.39 -6.54 24.66
C VAL A 40 4.25 -5.76 23.35
N LEU A 41 3.62 -6.37 22.33
CA LEU A 41 3.35 -5.72 21.05
C LEU A 41 2.64 -4.37 21.21
N ALA A 42 1.69 -4.27 22.15
CA ALA A 42 0.97 -3.04 22.44
C ALA A 42 1.90 -1.89 22.90
N LEU A 43 3.02 -2.19 23.54
CA LEU A 43 4.03 -1.20 23.90
C LEU A 43 4.73 -0.71 22.64
N ALA A 44 5.21 -1.63 21.80
CA ALA A 44 5.86 -1.27 20.55
C ALA A 44 4.94 -0.45 19.64
N GLN A 45 3.66 -0.83 19.51
CA GLN A 45 2.68 -0.09 18.72
C GLN A 45 2.45 1.35 19.23
N ARG A 46 2.41 1.55 20.55
CA ARG A 46 2.29 2.90 21.15
C ARG A 46 3.50 3.79 20.89
N CYS A 47 4.65 3.21 20.54
CA CYS A 47 5.83 3.96 20.16
C CYS A 47 5.78 4.49 18.73
N SER A 48 4.77 4.11 17.93
CA SER A 48 4.50 4.70 16.61
C SER A 48 3.66 5.97 16.70
N SER A 49 3.63 6.74 15.61
CA SER A 49 2.75 7.91 15.47
C SER A 49 1.35 7.56 14.93
N VAL A 50 1.05 6.27 14.76
CA VAL A 50 -0.29 5.81 14.35
C VAL A 50 -1.31 6.12 15.47
N ALA A 51 -2.53 6.49 15.06
CA ALA A 51 -3.58 6.86 16.00
C ALA A 51 -3.85 5.74 17.03
N PRO A 52 -3.96 6.06 18.35
CA PRO A 52 -4.25 5.07 19.38
C PRO A 52 -5.50 4.25 19.05
N GLY A 53 -5.41 2.93 19.19
CA GLY A 53 -6.50 1.99 18.86
C GLY A 53 -6.54 1.54 17.39
N THR A 54 -5.68 2.08 16.53
CA THR A 54 -5.48 1.56 15.17
C THR A 54 -4.29 0.60 15.16
N PRO A 55 -4.41 -0.61 14.59
CA PRO A 55 -3.28 -1.53 14.52
C PRO A 55 -2.17 -1.00 13.59
N LEU A 56 -0.91 -1.13 14.02
CA LEU A 56 0.25 -0.70 13.23
C LEU A 56 0.39 -1.48 11.92
N PHE A 57 0.03 -2.76 11.94
CA PHE A 57 0.05 -3.66 10.80
C PHE A 57 -1.07 -4.69 10.94
N SER A 58 -1.52 -5.25 9.81
CA SER A 58 -2.51 -6.34 9.76
C SER A 58 -1.98 -7.63 9.13
N ALA A 59 -0.68 -7.68 8.87
CA ALA A 59 -0.03 -8.83 8.28
C ALA A 59 1.12 -9.34 9.14
N ILE A 60 1.33 -10.66 9.15
CA ILE A 60 2.40 -11.31 9.89
C ILE A 60 3.18 -12.27 8.99
N LEU A 61 4.50 -12.28 9.17
CA LEU A 61 5.42 -13.24 8.57
C LEU A 61 5.98 -14.12 9.69
N ASN A 62 5.71 -15.42 9.64
CA ASN A 62 6.24 -16.40 10.59
C ASN A 62 7.39 -17.19 9.96
N TYR A 63 8.40 -17.52 10.76
CA TYR A 63 9.39 -18.53 10.42
C TYR A 63 9.26 -19.69 11.41
N ARG A 64 8.81 -20.85 10.93
CA ARG A 64 8.49 -22.01 11.75
C ARG A 64 9.54 -23.08 11.56
N HIS A 65 10.32 -23.35 12.60
CA HIS A 65 11.19 -24.51 12.59
C HIS A 65 10.39 -25.76 12.97
N ASN A 66 9.92 -26.46 11.95
CA ASN A 66 9.22 -27.72 12.09
C ASN A 66 10.28 -28.82 12.18
N ALA A 67 10.72 -29.13 13.40
CA ALA A 67 11.34 -30.43 13.60
C ALA A 67 10.36 -31.48 13.07
N PRO A 68 10.76 -32.38 12.15
CA PRO A 68 9.84 -33.35 11.59
C PRO A 68 9.16 -34.05 12.77
N PRO A 69 7.81 -34.13 12.80
CA PRO A 69 7.14 -34.92 13.80
C PRO A 69 7.78 -36.31 13.78
N PRO A 70 7.97 -36.98 14.93
CA PRO A 70 8.51 -38.32 14.96
C PRO A 70 7.55 -39.28 14.25
N THR A 71 7.62 -39.30 12.92
CA THR A 71 6.79 -40.02 11.95
C THR A 71 5.26 -39.90 12.15
N SER A 72 4.52 -39.84 11.06
CA SER A 72 3.05 -39.95 11.06
C SER A 72 2.53 -41.28 11.62
N ASP A 73 3.43 -42.23 11.89
CA ASP A 73 3.25 -43.23 12.92
C ASP A 73 3.93 -42.71 14.19
N SER A 74 3.16 -42.20 15.15
CA SER A 74 3.62 -42.28 16.54
C SER A 74 4.04 -43.73 16.72
N GLY A 75 5.24 -44.05 17.23
CA GLY A 75 5.77 -45.42 17.32
C GLY A 75 4.89 -46.42 18.12
N ILE A 76 3.69 -45.99 18.52
CA ILE A 76 2.65 -46.68 19.26
C ILE A 76 1.51 -47.03 18.28
N SER A 77 1.42 -48.31 17.90
CA SER A 77 0.35 -48.83 17.05
C SER A 77 -1.05 -48.47 17.60
N GLY A 78 -1.89 -47.84 16.77
CA GLY A 78 -3.31 -47.58 17.06
C GLY A 78 -3.66 -46.15 17.50
N ILE A 79 -2.77 -45.17 17.30
CA ILE A 79 -3.04 -43.73 17.48
C ILE A 79 -2.76 -43.01 16.16
N HIS A 80 -3.71 -42.20 15.68
CA HIS A 80 -3.54 -41.35 14.51
C HIS A 80 -3.85 -39.88 14.86
N PHE A 81 -2.94 -38.98 14.52
CA PHE A 81 -3.15 -37.53 14.60
C PHE A 81 -3.64 -37.04 13.24
N LEU A 82 -4.81 -36.38 13.21
CA LEU A 82 -5.52 -36.09 11.96
C LEU A 82 -5.34 -34.63 11.52
N GLU A 83 -5.50 -33.67 12.42
CA GLU A 83 -5.42 -32.23 12.11
C GLU A 83 -5.21 -31.41 13.40
N ALA A 84 -4.41 -30.34 13.32
CA ALA A 84 -4.30 -29.33 14.38
C ALA A 84 -4.63 -27.97 13.76
N LYS A 85 -5.55 -27.21 14.36
CA LYS A 85 -5.95 -25.89 13.86
C LYS A 85 -5.41 -24.80 14.79
N GLU A 86 -4.51 -23.98 14.27
CA GLU A 86 -3.99 -22.78 14.92
C GLU A 86 -4.51 -21.56 14.11
N ARG A 87 -5.20 -20.62 14.77
CA ARG A 87 -5.76 -19.42 14.10
C ARG A 87 -4.95 -18.20 14.52
N THR A 88 -4.54 -17.39 13.55
CA THR A 88 -4.02 -16.04 13.81
C THR A 88 -5.15 -15.03 13.60
N ASN A 89 -5.15 -13.94 14.38
CA ASN A 89 -6.16 -12.87 14.24
C ASN A 89 -5.81 -11.90 13.09
N TYR A 90 -4.79 -12.23 12.28
CA TYR A 90 -4.32 -11.38 11.18
C TYR A 90 -5.01 -11.81 9.88
N PRO A 91 -5.62 -10.88 9.13
CA PRO A 91 -6.25 -11.19 7.83
C PRO A 91 -5.24 -11.59 6.74
N PHE A 92 -3.95 -11.47 7.02
CA PHE A 92 -2.86 -11.80 6.11
C PHE A 92 -1.69 -12.45 6.86
N ASP A 93 -1.56 -13.77 6.78
CA ASP A 93 -0.47 -14.54 7.38
C ASP A 93 0.32 -15.25 6.27
N ILE A 94 1.64 -15.16 6.37
CA ILE A 94 2.54 -16.00 5.60
C ILE A 94 3.56 -16.65 6.53
N SER A 95 3.72 -17.95 6.41
CA SER A 95 4.59 -18.76 7.25
C SER A 95 5.61 -19.49 6.37
N VAL A 96 6.90 -19.33 6.70
CA VAL A 96 7.99 -20.13 6.12
C VAL A 96 8.17 -21.37 7.00
N GLU A 97 7.92 -22.54 6.43
CA GLU A 97 8.00 -23.83 7.11
C GLU A 97 9.39 -24.45 6.89
N ASP A 98 10.26 -24.46 7.90
CA ASP A 98 11.57 -25.11 7.85
C ASP A 98 11.50 -26.54 8.40
N CYS A 99 11.51 -27.53 7.50
CA CYS A 99 11.52 -28.97 7.80
C CYS A 99 12.93 -29.57 7.93
N GLY A 100 13.96 -28.74 8.10
CA GLY A 100 15.38 -29.08 8.16
C GLY A 100 16.03 -29.27 6.78
N ASN A 101 15.47 -30.12 5.92
CA ASN A 101 16.01 -30.40 4.58
C ASN A 101 15.29 -29.63 3.45
N ALA A 102 14.12 -29.08 3.72
CA ALA A 102 13.29 -28.34 2.77
C ALA A 102 12.65 -27.14 3.47
N LEU A 103 12.38 -26.09 2.69
CA LEU A 103 11.52 -24.99 3.11
C LEU A 103 10.17 -25.09 2.38
N GLY A 104 9.10 -24.72 3.06
CA GLY A 104 7.77 -24.53 2.50
C GLY A 104 7.23 -23.13 2.81
N LEU A 105 6.15 -22.76 2.11
CA LEU A 105 5.40 -21.53 2.31
C LEU A 105 3.95 -21.91 2.58
N THR A 106 3.40 -21.42 3.68
CA THR A 106 1.96 -21.49 3.98
C THR A 106 1.41 -20.08 4.02
N ALA A 107 0.42 -19.75 3.20
CA ALA A 107 -0.27 -18.46 3.24
C ALA A 107 -1.72 -18.65 3.67
N ILE A 108 -2.18 -17.85 4.62
CA ILE A 108 -3.57 -17.78 5.06
C ILE A 108 -4.02 -16.33 4.89
N VAL A 109 -5.00 -16.10 4.02
CA VAL A 109 -5.48 -14.75 3.71
C VAL A 109 -7.01 -14.68 3.69
N THR A 110 -7.54 -13.53 4.08
CA THR A 110 -8.96 -13.19 3.96
C THR A 110 -9.42 -13.21 2.51
N MET A 111 -10.55 -13.88 2.25
CA MET A 111 -11.21 -13.85 0.94
C MET A 111 -11.64 -12.42 0.56
N PRO A 112 -11.56 -12.03 -0.72
CA PRO A 112 -11.37 -12.86 -1.91
C PRO A 112 -9.92 -12.99 -2.38
N HIS A 113 -8.92 -12.66 -1.54
CA HIS A 113 -7.52 -12.73 -1.94
C HIS A 113 -7.05 -14.18 -2.08
N SER A 114 -6.14 -14.43 -3.03
CA SER A 114 -5.66 -15.78 -3.33
C SER A 114 -4.40 -16.10 -2.51
N PRO A 115 -4.45 -17.03 -1.54
CA PRO A 115 -3.26 -17.44 -0.78
C PRO A 115 -2.20 -18.07 -1.69
N THR A 116 -2.61 -18.78 -2.75
CA THR A 116 -1.69 -19.35 -3.74
C THR A 116 -0.87 -18.27 -4.43
N LEU A 117 -1.50 -17.16 -4.80
CA LEU A 117 -0.81 -16.05 -5.46
C LEU A 117 0.18 -15.38 -4.50
N ILE A 118 -0.16 -15.28 -3.21
CA ILE A 118 0.76 -14.80 -2.18
C ILE A 118 1.99 -15.70 -2.04
N CYS A 119 1.80 -17.03 -2.04
CA CYS A 119 2.91 -17.99 -2.06
C CYS A 119 3.77 -17.82 -3.33
N GLU A 120 3.17 -17.56 -4.49
CA GLU A 120 3.89 -17.32 -5.73
C GLU A 120 4.72 -16.02 -5.69
N TYR A 121 4.19 -14.93 -5.13
CA TYR A 121 4.95 -13.69 -4.93
C TYR A 121 6.15 -13.90 -4.01
N MET A 122 5.95 -14.58 -2.88
CA MET A 122 7.05 -14.85 -1.94
C MET A 122 8.09 -15.80 -2.56
N HIS A 123 7.65 -16.82 -3.30
CA HIS A 123 8.54 -17.70 -4.05
C HIS A 123 9.38 -16.91 -5.06
N GLN A 124 8.76 -16.05 -5.86
CA GLN A 124 9.46 -15.22 -6.84
C GLN A 124 10.42 -14.24 -6.16
N ALA A 125 10.03 -13.63 -5.05
CA ALA A 125 10.88 -12.73 -4.27
C ALA A 125 12.11 -13.46 -3.71
N LEU A 126 11.95 -14.68 -3.20
CA LEU A 126 13.05 -15.52 -2.70
C LEU A 126 13.99 -15.97 -3.82
N GLU A 127 13.45 -16.31 -4.99
CA GLU A 127 14.25 -16.66 -6.17
C GLU A 127 15.07 -15.44 -6.66
N SER A 128 14.44 -14.27 -6.75
CA SER A 128 15.10 -13.01 -7.08
C SER A 128 16.18 -12.65 -6.06
N LEU A 129 15.91 -12.82 -4.77
CA LEU A 129 16.86 -12.57 -3.69
C LEU A 129 18.09 -13.49 -3.81
N ALA A 130 17.89 -14.79 -3.98
CA ALA A 130 18.99 -15.74 -4.16
C ALA A 130 19.82 -15.41 -5.40
N TYR A 131 19.18 -15.09 -6.52
CA TYR A 131 19.86 -14.70 -7.75
C TYR A 131 20.68 -13.41 -7.56
N ALA A 132 20.11 -12.40 -6.92
CA ALA A 132 20.78 -11.13 -6.69
C ALA A 132 22.00 -11.29 -5.77
N LEU A 133 21.90 -12.09 -4.70
CA LEU A 133 23.05 -12.38 -3.83
C LEU A 133 24.20 -13.07 -4.57
N GLU A 134 23.90 -13.89 -5.58
CA GLU A 134 24.90 -14.62 -6.38
C GLU A 134 25.58 -13.75 -7.43
N ASN A 135 24.81 -12.89 -8.09
CA ASN A 135 25.25 -12.24 -9.33
C ASN A 135 25.41 -10.72 -9.17
N GLU A 136 24.53 -10.10 -8.39
CA GLU A 136 24.40 -8.64 -8.28
C GLU A 136 24.12 -8.18 -6.83
N PRO A 137 24.95 -8.56 -5.83
CA PRO A 137 24.65 -8.32 -4.41
C PRO A 137 24.55 -6.84 -4.04
N LYS A 138 25.13 -5.98 -4.89
CA LYS A 138 25.13 -4.52 -4.75
C LYS A 138 23.92 -3.84 -5.41
N SER A 139 23.06 -4.60 -6.09
CA SER A 139 21.80 -4.06 -6.62
C SER A 139 20.89 -3.59 -5.48
N PRO A 140 20.07 -2.55 -5.69
CA PRO A 140 19.10 -2.12 -4.69
C PRO A 140 18.08 -3.23 -4.37
N ILE A 141 17.69 -3.40 -3.10
CA ILE A 141 16.71 -4.43 -2.72
C ILE A 141 15.33 -4.22 -3.34
N ARG A 142 14.91 -2.97 -3.60
CA ARG A 142 13.70 -2.67 -4.38
C ARG A 142 13.76 -3.18 -5.83
N ASP A 143 14.93 -3.60 -6.31
CA ASP A 143 15.13 -4.15 -7.65
C ASP A 143 14.80 -5.63 -7.79
N LEU A 144 14.56 -6.31 -6.67
CA LEU A 144 14.07 -7.69 -6.69
C LEU A 144 12.70 -7.79 -7.36
N GLU A 145 12.60 -8.70 -8.34
CA GLU A 145 11.33 -9.00 -8.99
C GLU A 145 10.45 -9.81 -8.04
N ILE A 146 9.23 -9.35 -7.84
CA ILE A 146 8.23 -10.01 -7.00
C ILE A 146 7.10 -10.62 -7.85
N LEU A 147 6.93 -10.16 -9.09
CA LEU A 147 5.88 -10.64 -9.97
C LEU A 147 6.34 -11.93 -10.67
N PRO A 148 5.57 -13.01 -10.54
CA PRO A 148 5.75 -14.18 -11.38
C PRO A 148 5.73 -13.80 -12.87
N SER A 149 6.54 -14.47 -13.68
CA SER A 149 6.69 -14.14 -15.10
C SER A 149 5.37 -14.14 -15.87
N HIS A 150 4.44 -15.04 -15.50
CA HIS A 150 3.14 -15.16 -16.14
C HIS A 150 2.22 -13.97 -15.82
N GLU A 151 2.21 -13.48 -14.57
CA GLU A 151 1.44 -12.30 -14.19
C GLU A 151 2.05 -11.04 -14.80
N ARG A 152 3.38 -10.94 -14.83
CA ARG A 152 4.07 -9.85 -15.54
C ARG A 152 3.69 -9.80 -17.02
N GLU A 153 3.61 -10.95 -17.69
CA GLU A 153 3.15 -11.04 -19.08
C GLU A 153 1.68 -10.67 -19.23
N LEU A 154 0.83 -11.12 -18.32
CA LEU A 154 -0.59 -10.77 -18.26
C LEU A 154 -0.79 -9.24 -18.17
N LEU A 155 -0.12 -8.59 -17.22
CA LEU A 155 -0.22 -7.15 -16.94
C LEU A 155 0.37 -6.30 -18.07
N LEU A 156 1.53 -6.68 -18.61
CA LEU A 156 2.23 -5.85 -19.60
C LEU A 156 1.79 -6.11 -21.03
N LYS A 157 1.37 -7.34 -21.36
CA LYS A 157 1.05 -7.76 -22.74
C LYS A 157 -0.39 -8.19 -22.92
N GLU A 158 -0.88 -9.19 -22.19
CA GLU A 158 -2.16 -9.82 -22.53
C GLU A 158 -3.37 -8.89 -22.31
N TRP A 159 -3.45 -8.21 -21.17
CA TRP A 159 -4.49 -7.20 -20.92
C TRP A 159 -4.30 -5.91 -21.74
N ASN A 160 -3.14 -5.77 -22.37
CA ASN A 160 -2.76 -4.67 -23.24
C ASN A 160 -2.74 -5.04 -24.72
N ALA A 161 -3.21 -6.24 -25.09
CA ALA A 161 -3.34 -6.72 -26.47
C ALA A 161 -4.56 -6.05 -27.14
N THR A 162 -4.44 -4.75 -27.38
CA THR A 162 -5.52 -3.89 -27.88
C THR A 162 -5.29 -3.42 -29.31
N GLU A 163 -4.34 -4.01 -30.02
CA GLU A 163 -4.03 -3.65 -31.41
C GLU A 163 -5.25 -3.86 -32.32
N HIS A 164 -5.67 -2.80 -33.00
CA HIS A 164 -6.76 -2.83 -33.98
C HIS A 164 -6.36 -2.04 -35.22
N GLU A 165 -6.66 -2.56 -36.41
CA GLU A 165 -6.46 -1.81 -37.64
C GLU A 165 -7.42 -0.62 -37.72
N TYR A 166 -6.89 0.53 -38.12
CA TYR A 166 -7.66 1.74 -38.39
C TYR A 166 -7.01 2.53 -39.55
N PRO A 167 -7.72 3.50 -40.17
CA PRO A 167 -7.21 4.34 -41.26
C PRO A 167 -6.09 5.31 -40.82
N SER A 168 -4.94 4.76 -40.42
CA SER A 168 -3.81 5.50 -39.82
C SER A 168 -3.12 6.47 -40.78
N ASP A 169 -3.37 6.35 -42.10
CA ASP A 169 -2.90 7.23 -43.15
C ASP A 169 -3.85 8.41 -43.45
N GLN A 170 -5.01 8.47 -42.79
CA GLN A 170 -6.03 9.49 -43.02
C GLN A 170 -6.15 10.50 -41.88
N CYS A 171 -6.52 11.73 -42.24
CA CYS A 171 -6.98 12.73 -41.28
C CYS A 171 -8.49 12.56 -41.07
N ILE A 172 -8.99 12.95 -39.89
CA ILE A 172 -10.39 12.72 -39.51
C ILE A 172 -11.41 13.27 -40.53
N HIS A 173 -11.12 14.40 -41.18
CA HIS A 173 -12.03 14.99 -42.18
C HIS A 173 -12.09 14.16 -43.47
N HIS A 174 -11.07 13.38 -43.83
CA HIS A 174 -11.13 12.45 -44.97
C HIS A 174 -12.15 11.33 -44.75
N ILE A 175 -12.30 10.87 -43.50
CA ILE A 175 -13.29 9.86 -43.13
C ILE A 175 -14.70 10.45 -43.25
N PHE A 176 -14.90 11.66 -42.72
CA PHE A 176 -16.15 12.42 -42.92
C PHE A 176 -16.48 12.63 -44.40
N GLU A 177 -15.49 13.01 -45.21
CA GLU A 177 -15.68 13.21 -46.65
C GLU A 177 -16.10 11.93 -47.36
N SER A 178 -15.49 10.79 -47.02
CA SER A 178 -15.87 9.48 -47.54
C SER A 178 -17.32 9.16 -47.19
N GLN A 179 -17.73 9.39 -45.94
CA GLN A 179 -19.12 9.23 -45.51
C GLN A 179 -20.10 10.12 -46.28
N THR A 180 -19.70 11.36 -46.63
CA THR A 180 -20.56 12.28 -47.40
C THR A 180 -20.77 11.81 -48.84
N LEU A 181 -19.84 11.05 -49.41
CA LEU A 181 -19.99 10.45 -50.73
C LEU A 181 -20.91 9.23 -50.69
N GLU A 182 -20.86 8.45 -49.62
CA GLU A 182 -21.71 7.27 -49.43
C GLU A 182 -23.18 7.63 -49.17
N SER A 183 -23.42 8.66 -48.35
CA SER A 183 -24.77 9.02 -47.87
C SER A 183 -25.05 10.53 -47.94
N PRO A 184 -24.98 11.16 -49.13
CA PRO A 184 -25.04 12.62 -49.28
C PRO A 184 -26.36 13.24 -48.82
N HIS A 185 -27.47 12.51 -48.99
CA HIS A 185 -28.82 12.99 -48.67
C HIS A 185 -29.28 12.59 -47.27
N SER A 186 -28.48 11.82 -46.54
CA SER A 186 -28.78 11.45 -45.16
C SER A 186 -28.64 12.65 -44.23
N PHE A 187 -29.34 12.58 -43.11
CA PHE A 187 -29.39 13.66 -42.13
C PHE A 187 -28.11 13.69 -41.28
N ALA A 188 -27.39 14.81 -41.29
CA ALA A 188 -26.10 14.93 -40.60
C ALA A 188 -26.21 15.68 -39.27
N ALA A 189 -26.88 16.84 -39.24
CA ALA A 189 -26.91 17.68 -38.03
C ALA A 189 -28.20 18.48 -37.88
N MET A 190 -28.64 18.64 -36.62
CA MET A 190 -29.77 19.47 -36.19
C MET A 190 -29.36 20.52 -35.18
N PHE A 191 -29.95 21.71 -35.29
CA PHE A 191 -30.01 22.67 -34.20
C PHE A 191 -31.35 23.39 -34.27
N GLU A 192 -32.13 23.33 -33.19
CA GLU A 192 -33.53 23.77 -33.16
C GLU A 192 -34.32 23.17 -34.34
N ASP A 193 -34.98 24.00 -35.17
CA ASP A 193 -35.72 23.56 -36.36
C ASP A 193 -34.86 23.43 -37.62
N GLN A 194 -33.58 23.82 -37.56
CA GLN A 194 -32.67 23.79 -38.70
C GLN A 194 -32.03 22.42 -38.87
N LYS A 195 -31.96 21.95 -40.13
CA LYS A 195 -31.45 20.63 -40.51
C LYS A 195 -30.49 20.73 -41.68
N LEU A 196 -29.37 20.01 -41.62
CA LEU A 196 -28.44 19.84 -42.74
C LEU A 196 -28.29 18.37 -43.11
N THR A 197 -28.27 18.11 -44.41
CA THR A 197 -27.79 16.83 -44.94
C THR A 197 -26.26 16.79 -44.91
N TYR A 198 -25.69 15.60 -45.07
CA TYR A 198 -24.23 15.43 -45.23
C TYR A 198 -23.67 16.27 -46.38
N ALA A 199 -24.37 16.32 -47.51
CA ALA A 199 -23.98 17.15 -48.66
C ALA A 199 -24.00 18.65 -48.32
N ASP A 200 -25.05 19.14 -47.64
CA ASP A 200 -25.16 20.55 -47.25
C ASP A 200 -24.04 20.96 -46.28
N LEU A 201 -23.79 20.11 -45.27
CA LEU A 201 -22.75 20.34 -44.27
C LEU A 201 -21.37 20.35 -44.91
N ASN A 202 -21.07 19.36 -45.76
CA ASN A 202 -19.79 19.27 -46.46
C ASN A 202 -19.56 20.45 -47.40
N GLU A 203 -20.58 20.86 -48.17
CA GLU A 203 -20.46 21.99 -49.09
C GLU A 203 -20.20 23.31 -48.35
N ARG A 204 -20.92 23.58 -47.25
CA ARG A 204 -20.68 24.77 -46.42
C ARG A 204 -19.27 24.77 -45.83
N ALA A 205 -18.82 23.63 -45.30
CA ALA A 205 -17.47 23.47 -44.77
C ALA A 205 -16.39 23.67 -45.86
N ASN A 206 -16.58 23.11 -47.05
CA ASN A 206 -15.64 23.26 -48.18
C ASN A 206 -15.49 24.72 -48.64
N ARG A 207 -16.59 25.48 -48.68
CA ARG A 207 -16.55 26.91 -49.06
C ARG A 207 -15.71 27.71 -48.05
N LEU A 208 -15.96 27.51 -46.75
CA LEU A 208 -15.21 28.17 -45.69
C LEU A 208 -13.75 27.70 -45.65
N ALA A 209 -13.50 26.41 -45.82
CA ALA A 209 -12.14 25.86 -45.91
C ALA A 209 -11.34 26.47 -47.06
N THR A 210 -11.96 26.61 -48.23
CA THR A 210 -11.33 27.26 -49.40
C THR A 210 -10.96 28.71 -49.12
N GLN A 211 -11.80 29.43 -48.36
CA GLN A 211 -11.50 30.80 -47.92
C GLN A 211 -10.33 30.82 -46.93
N LEU A 212 -10.32 29.93 -45.94
CA LEU A 212 -9.22 29.78 -44.97
C LEU A 212 -7.88 29.48 -45.66
N ILE A 213 -7.87 28.58 -46.65
CA ILE A 213 -6.69 28.27 -47.46
C ILE A 213 -6.20 29.51 -48.24
N LYS A 214 -7.11 30.27 -48.86
CA LYS A 214 -6.76 31.53 -49.55
C LYS A 214 -6.19 32.59 -48.60
N MET A 215 -6.56 32.53 -47.33
CA MET A 215 -6.05 33.40 -46.28
C MET A 215 -4.75 32.87 -45.63
N GLY A 216 -4.22 31.75 -46.13
CA GLY A 216 -2.89 31.25 -45.78
C GLY A 216 -2.87 30.20 -44.67
N VAL A 217 -4.00 29.59 -44.31
CA VAL A 217 -4.01 28.44 -43.38
C VAL A 217 -3.24 27.26 -43.99
N MET A 218 -2.35 26.66 -43.19
CA MET A 218 -1.49 25.53 -43.53
C MET A 218 -1.46 24.52 -42.38
N PRO A 219 -0.95 23.28 -42.58
CA PRO A 219 -0.69 22.34 -41.50
C PRO A 219 0.09 22.96 -40.34
N GLU A 220 -0.18 22.52 -39.10
CA GLU A 220 0.30 23.08 -37.82
C GLU A 220 -0.23 24.49 -37.44
N MET A 221 -0.88 25.21 -38.35
CA MET A 221 -1.45 26.52 -38.00
C MET A 221 -2.73 26.36 -37.19
N ARG A 222 -2.91 27.25 -36.21
CA ARG A 222 -4.07 27.23 -35.30
C ARG A 222 -5.11 28.24 -35.76
N VAL A 223 -6.37 27.84 -35.79
CA VAL A 223 -7.50 28.74 -36.05
C VAL A 223 -8.42 28.69 -34.82
N ALA A 224 -8.68 29.84 -34.21
CA ALA A 224 -9.57 29.90 -33.05
C ALA A 224 -11.03 29.86 -33.52
N LEU A 225 -11.88 29.17 -32.76
CA LEU A 225 -13.32 29.04 -33.02
C LEU A 225 -14.08 29.49 -31.77
N CYS A 226 -14.63 30.71 -31.81
CA CYS A 226 -15.41 31.31 -30.72
C CYS A 226 -16.82 31.61 -31.22
N VAL A 227 -17.72 30.64 -31.10
CA VAL A 227 -19.09 30.73 -31.64
C VAL A 227 -20.07 30.10 -30.67
N ASP A 228 -21.32 30.52 -30.75
CA ASP A 228 -22.41 29.89 -30.03
C ASP A 228 -22.79 28.53 -30.64
N ARG A 229 -23.50 27.70 -29.87
CA ARG A 229 -24.01 26.41 -30.33
C ARG A 229 -24.92 26.64 -31.53
N SER A 230 -24.54 26.07 -32.66
CA SER A 230 -25.24 26.28 -33.93
C SER A 230 -24.76 25.27 -34.97
N LEU A 231 -25.42 25.22 -36.13
CA LEU A 231 -24.89 24.47 -37.26
C LEU A 231 -23.57 25.09 -37.80
N ALA A 232 -23.40 26.41 -37.67
CA ALA A 232 -22.18 27.10 -38.08
C ALA A 232 -20.97 26.71 -37.25
N MET A 233 -21.17 26.30 -36.00
CA MET A 233 -20.15 25.71 -35.14
C MET A 233 -19.52 24.46 -35.77
N ILE A 234 -20.35 23.52 -36.26
CA ILE A 234 -19.87 22.29 -36.92
C ILE A 234 -19.23 22.61 -38.28
N VAL A 235 -19.82 23.54 -39.04
CA VAL A 235 -19.25 24.03 -40.31
C VAL A 235 -17.86 24.62 -40.09
N GLY A 236 -17.68 25.49 -39.09
CA GLY A 236 -16.39 26.12 -38.77
C GLY A 236 -15.34 25.10 -38.37
N LEU A 237 -15.70 24.16 -37.50
CA LEU A 237 -14.81 23.08 -37.06
C LEU A 237 -14.33 22.23 -38.26
N LEU A 238 -15.25 21.73 -39.08
CA LEU A 238 -14.90 20.94 -40.28
C LEU A 238 -14.08 21.76 -41.28
N ALA A 239 -14.41 23.05 -41.46
CA ALA A 239 -13.71 23.92 -42.39
C ALA A 239 -12.24 24.14 -42.00
N ILE A 240 -11.96 24.27 -40.70
CA ILE A 240 -10.58 24.42 -40.19
C ILE A 240 -9.77 23.16 -40.51
N LEU A 241 -10.31 21.97 -40.21
CA LEU A 241 -9.63 20.70 -40.45
C LEU A 241 -9.42 20.45 -41.95
N LYS A 242 -10.42 20.75 -42.79
CA LYS A 242 -10.33 20.68 -44.26
C LYS A 242 -9.33 21.68 -44.85
N ALA A 243 -9.12 22.82 -44.18
CA ALA A 243 -8.06 23.76 -44.54
C ALA A 243 -6.66 23.29 -44.07
N GLY A 244 -6.59 22.18 -43.34
CA GLY A 244 -5.37 21.61 -42.78
C GLY A 244 -4.93 22.24 -41.45
N GLY A 245 -5.69 23.19 -40.90
CA GLY A 245 -5.38 23.81 -39.61
C GLY A 245 -5.88 23.01 -38.42
N ALA A 246 -5.32 23.30 -37.25
CA ALA A 246 -5.82 22.81 -35.97
C ALA A 246 -6.78 23.83 -35.35
N TYR A 247 -7.96 23.40 -34.89
CA TYR A 247 -8.88 24.33 -34.23
C TYR A 247 -8.56 24.50 -32.75
N VAL A 248 -8.75 25.72 -32.25
CA VAL A 248 -8.68 26.08 -30.83
C VAL A 248 -10.06 26.57 -30.41
N PRO A 249 -10.89 25.71 -29.79
CA PRO A 249 -12.23 26.10 -29.40
C PRO A 249 -12.18 27.07 -28.21
N LEU A 250 -13.01 28.11 -28.29
CA LEU A 250 -13.15 29.16 -27.29
C LEU A 250 -14.62 29.28 -26.91
N ASP A 251 -14.99 28.79 -25.73
CA ASP A 251 -16.37 28.89 -25.25
C ASP A 251 -16.74 30.36 -24.95
N PRO A 252 -17.72 30.97 -25.65
CA PRO A 252 -18.14 32.35 -25.39
C PRO A 252 -18.69 32.57 -23.96
N ALA A 253 -19.02 31.50 -23.22
CA ALA A 253 -19.43 31.59 -21.83
C ALA A 253 -18.24 31.75 -20.85
N TYR A 254 -17.00 31.56 -21.30
CA TYR A 254 -15.83 31.76 -20.44
C TYR A 254 -15.58 33.25 -20.15
N PRO A 255 -14.98 33.56 -18.97
CA PRO A 255 -14.55 34.91 -18.67
C PRO A 255 -13.58 35.45 -19.74
N SER A 256 -13.73 36.72 -20.12
CA SER A 256 -12.92 37.34 -21.18
C SER A 256 -11.40 37.23 -20.93
N ASP A 257 -10.96 37.26 -19.67
CA ASP A 257 -9.57 37.07 -19.25
C ASP A 257 -9.02 35.70 -19.63
N ARG A 258 -9.85 34.66 -19.48
CA ARG A 258 -9.50 33.29 -19.87
C ARG A 258 -9.38 33.18 -21.39
N LEU A 259 -10.33 33.77 -22.12
CA LEU A 259 -10.31 33.79 -23.58
C LEU A 259 -9.08 34.55 -24.12
N ALA A 260 -8.77 35.70 -23.53
CA ALA A 260 -7.57 36.48 -23.86
C ALA A 260 -6.28 35.68 -23.60
N TYR A 261 -6.20 34.96 -22.47
CA TYR A 261 -5.07 34.07 -22.20
C TYR A 261 -4.93 32.97 -23.25
N MET A 262 -6.02 32.27 -23.59
CA MET A 262 -6.02 31.21 -24.59
C MET A 262 -5.59 31.74 -25.97
N LEU A 263 -6.10 32.90 -26.39
CA LEU A 263 -5.69 33.55 -27.63
C LEU A 263 -4.20 33.94 -27.62
N ALA A 264 -3.71 34.47 -26.51
CA ALA A 264 -2.31 34.90 -26.36
C ALA A 264 -1.32 33.72 -26.37
N ASP A 265 -1.70 32.59 -25.76
CA ASP A 265 -0.88 31.38 -25.73
C ASP A 265 -0.97 30.60 -27.06
N ALA A 266 -2.18 30.45 -27.61
CA ALA A 266 -2.41 29.73 -28.86
C ALA A 266 -1.93 30.49 -30.11
N LYS A 267 -1.96 31.82 -30.11
CA LYS A 267 -1.59 32.67 -31.27
C LYS A 267 -2.19 32.16 -32.59
N PRO A 268 -3.53 32.08 -32.70
CA PRO A 268 -4.17 31.61 -33.92
C PRO A 268 -3.94 32.58 -35.07
N VAL A 269 -3.89 32.07 -36.31
CA VAL A 269 -3.72 32.90 -37.52
C VAL A 269 -5.03 33.59 -37.93
N ILE A 270 -6.17 32.98 -37.60
CA ILE A 270 -7.52 33.47 -37.91
C ILE A 270 -8.42 33.16 -36.71
N LEU A 271 -9.41 34.03 -36.47
CA LEU A 271 -10.48 33.82 -35.50
C LEU A 271 -11.81 33.67 -36.23
N LEU A 272 -12.45 32.50 -36.11
CA LEU A 272 -13.83 32.31 -36.50
C LEU A 272 -14.73 32.72 -35.33
N ALA A 273 -15.51 33.79 -35.49
CA ALA A 273 -16.42 34.26 -34.45
C ALA A 273 -17.74 34.78 -35.02
N ASP A 274 -18.85 34.36 -34.41
CA ASP A 274 -20.19 34.91 -34.64
C ASP A 274 -20.42 36.12 -33.73
N ASP A 275 -21.62 36.69 -33.74
CA ASP A 275 -21.93 37.88 -32.93
C ASP A 275 -21.80 37.62 -31.42
N ARG A 276 -22.11 36.41 -30.95
CA ARG A 276 -21.98 36.03 -29.53
C ARG A 276 -20.51 35.91 -29.15
N GLY A 277 -19.69 35.26 -29.97
CA GLY A 277 -18.26 35.13 -29.78
C GLY A 277 -17.54 36.48 -29.82
N LYS A 278 -17.88 37.34 -30.78
CA LYS A 278 -17.35 38.73 -30.83
C LYS A 278 -17.66 39.48 -29.54
N ALA A 279 -18.88 39.35 -29.01
CA ALA A 279 -19.29 40.01 -27.78
C ALA A 279 -18.60 39.47 -26.50
N ALA A 280 -18.14 38.22 -26.51
CA ALA A 280 -17.42 37.60 -25.39
C ALA A 280 -15.93 38.01 -25.32
N LEU A 281 -15.37 38.46 -26.44
CA LEU A 281 -13.97 38.86 -26.56
C LEU A 281 -13.78 40.34 -26.26
N ARG A 282 -12.56 40.71 -25.87
CA ARG A 282 -12.21 42.12 -25.61
C ARG A 282 -11.98 42.84 -26.93
N ASP A 283 -12.33 44.12 -26.99
CA ASP A 283 -12.08 44.99 -28.17
C ASP A 283 -10.61 45.00 -28.62
N ALA A 284 -9.68 44.86 -27.68
CA ALA A 284 -8.25 44.77 -27.98
C ALA A 284 -7.92 43.48 -28.76
N ASP A 285 -8.49 42.34 -28.35
CA ASP A 285 -8.26 41.06 -28.99
C ASP A 285 -8.89 41.03 -30.39
N LEU A 286 -10.09 41.59 -30.56
CA LEU A 286 -10.77 41.66 -31.85
C LEU A 286 -9.97 42.44 -32.91
N ARG A 287 -9.17 43.42 -32.51
CA ARG A 287 -8.32 44.21 -33.43
C ARG A 287 -7.03 43.50 -33.84
N LEU A 288 -6.62 42.45 -33.11
CA LEU A 288 -5.38 41.72 -33.34
C LEU A 288 -5.53 40.61 -34.38
N PHE A 289 -6.76 40.12 -34.61
CA PHE A 289 -7.01 38.96 -35.46
C PHE A 289 -7.85 39.31 -36.69
N THR A 290 -7.64 38.56 -37.76
CA THR A 290 -8.59 38.56 -38.87
C THR A 290 -9.79 37.70 -38.47
N ILE A 291 -10.98 38.31 -38.45
CA ILE A 291 -12.22 37.66 -37.99
C ILE A 291 -13.10 37.29 -39.17
N LEU A 292 -13.59 36.05 -39.17
CA LEU A 292 -14.63 35.59 -40.08
C LEU A 292 -15.82 35.06 -39.29
N ASP A 293 -17.02 35.33 -39.79
CA ASP A 293 -18.23 34.76 -39.24
C ASP A 293 -18.60 33.48 -40.02
N PRO A 294 -18.61 32.30 -39.39
CA PRO A 294 -18.91 31.05 -40.09
C PRO A 294 -20.37 30.97 -40.58
N ASN A 295 -21.27 31.85 -40.12
CA ASN A 295 -22.63 31.96 -40.67
C ASN A 295 -22.66 32.67 -42.02
N VAL A 296 -21.67 33.51 -42.33
CA VAL A 296 -21.62 34.31 -43.55
C VAL A 296 -20.95 33.51 -44.66
N SER A 297 -21.73 33.07 -45.65
CA SER A 297 -21.18 32.35 -46.81
C SER A 297 -20.37 33.32 -47.70
N PRO A 298 -19.13 32.98 -48.11
CA PRO A 298 -18.39 33.82 -49.04
C PRO A 298 -19.15 33.92 -50.37
N SER A 299 -19.29 35.14 -50.87
CA SER A 299 -19.93 35.41 -52.17
C SER A 299 -19.07 34.83 -53.30
N SER A 300 -19.38 33.62 -53.76
CA SER A 300 -18.76 33.02 -54.94
C SER A 300 -19.72 33.07 -56.14
N PRO A 301 -19.30 33.61 -57.30
CA PRO A 301 -20.19 33.89 -58.43
C PRO A 301 -20.43 32.69 -59.39
N THR A 302 -20.57 31.45 -58.90
CA THR A 302 -20.89 30.30 -59.77
C THR A 302 -21.74 29.24 -59.08
N SER A 303 -22.76 28.74 -59.79
CA SER A 303 -23.73 27.71 -59.39
C SER A 303 -23.17 26.27 -59.28
N SER A 304 -21.84 26.09 -59.26
CA SER A 304 -21.18 24.78 -59.18
C SER A 304 -20.80 24.41 -57.74
N LYS A 305 -21.07 23.17 -57.33
CA LYS A 305 -20.66 22.61 -56.03
C LYS A 305 -19.16 22.83 -55.76
N THR A 306 -18.80 23.19 -54.52
CA THR A 306 -17.40 23.38 -54.11
C THR A 306 -16.77 22.02 -53.76
N PRO A 307 -15.72 21.55 -54.47
CA PRO A 307 -15.08 20.26 -54.20
C PRO A 307 -14.37 20.25 -52.84
N ASN A 308 -14.06 19.05 -52.32
CA ASN A 308 -13.23 18.91 -51.13
C ASN A 308 -11.83 19.51 -51.40
N PRO A 309 -11.32 20.39 -50.53
CA PRO A 309 -9.99 20.96 -50.70
C PRO A 309 -8.91 19.89 -50.49
N HIS A 310 -7.87 19.92 -51.33
CA HIS A 310 -6.69 19.08 -51.14
C HIS A 310 -5.52 19.92 -50.63
N VAL A 311 -5.13 19.73 -49.37
CA VAL A 311 -4.03 20.46 -48.73
C VAL A 311 -2.72 19.68 -48.89
N ARG A 312 -1.77 20.25 -49.64
CA ARG A 312 -0.47 19.60 -49.88
C ARG A 312 0.33 19.48 -48.57
N GLY A 313 0.82 18.29 -48.26
CA GLY A 313 1.69 18.03 -47.11
C GLY A 313 0.96 17.81 -45.79
N LEU A 314 -0.38 17.81 -45.78
CA LEU A 314 -1.15 17.41 -44.61
C LEU A 314 -1.00 15.90 -44.37
N THR A 315 -0.80 15.51 -43.12
CA THR A 315 -0.60 14.12 -42.68
C THR A 315 -1.32 13.88 -41.35
N PRO A 316 -1.62 12.63 -40.98
CA PRO A 316 -2.28 12.30 -39.72
C PRO A 316 -1.50 12.68 -38.44
N HIS A 317 -0.19 12.92 -38.55
CA HIS A 317 0.63 13.40 -37.44
C HIS A 317 0.51 14.92 -37.21
N HIS A 318 -0.19 15.65 -38.08
CA HIS A 318 -0.45 17.06 -37.84
C HIS A 318 -1.55 17.25 -36.79
N LEU A 319 -1.50 18.39 -36.10
CA LEU A 319 -2.50 18.76 -35.09
C LEU A 319 -3.92 18.83 -35.69
N ALA A 320 -4.86 18.15 -35.04
CA ALA A 320 -6.29 18.30 -35.30
C ALA A 320 -6.89 19.42 -34.43
N TYR A 321 -6.52 19.46 -33.15
CA TYR A 321 -7.07 20.43 -32.21
C TYR A 321 -6.17 20.67 -30.99
N ILE A 322 -6.48 21.75 -30.26
CA ILE A 322 -5.87 22.06 -28.97
C ILE A 322 -6.96 22.38 -27.95
N ILE A 323 -7.04 21.59 -26.87
CA ILE A 323 -7.98 21.80 -25.76
C ILE A 323 -7.22 22.31 -24.54
N TYR A 324 -7.75 23.34 -23.87
CA TYR A 324 -7.13 23.87 -22.66
C TYR A 324 -7.73 23.26 -21.39
N THR A 325 -6.90 22.61 -20.59
CA THR A 325 -7.31 22.02 -19.30
C THR A 325 -7.64 23.08 -18.24
N SER A 326 -8.37 22.69 -17.20
CA SER A 326 -8.67 23.57 -16.07
C SER A 326 -7.39 23.93 -15.31
N GLY A 327 -7.22 25.21 -14.99
CA GLY A 327 -6.04 25.72 -14.28
C GLY A 327 -6.01 25.42 -12.77
N SER A 328 -6.56 24.29 -12.31
CA SER A 328 -6.57 23.94 -10.87
C SER A 328 -5.16 23.86 -10.28
N THR A 329 -4.16 23.52 -11.10
CA THR A 329 -2.73 23.47 -10.73
C THR A 329 -1.91 24.66 -11.25
N GLY A 330 -2.57 25.75 -11.69
CA GLY A 330 -1.91 26.96 -12.20
C GLY A 330 -2.56 27.53 -13.47
N LYS A 331 -1.75 27.91 -14.46
CA LYS A 331 -2.31 28.44 -15.73
C LYS A 331 -2.85 27.28 -16.60
N PRO A 332 -3.99 27.46 -17.30
CA PRO A 332 -4.51 26.47 -18.25
C PRO A 332 -3.45 26.02 -19.27
N LYS A 333 -3.39 24.73 -19.57
CA LYS A 333 -2.40 24.13 -20.49
C LYS A 333 -3.11 23.68 -21.76
N GLY A 334 -2.61 24.10 -22.93
CA GLY A 334 -3.16 23.65 -24.22
C GLY A 334 -2.63 22.26 -24.58
N VAL A 335 -3.47 21.24 -24.55
CA VAL A 335 -3.12 19.87 -24.92
C VAL A 335 -3.19 19.72 -26.43
N MET A 336 -2.09 19.30 -27.06
CA MET A 336 -1.94 19.22 -28.51
C MET A 336 -2.29 17.81 -29.03
N ILE A 337 -3.42 17.67 -29.73
CA ILE A 337 -3.90 16.38 -30.25
C ILE A 337 -3.74 16.31 -31.76
N GLU A 338 -3.14 15.20 -32.22
CA GLU A 338 -2.94 14.89 -33.64
C GLU A 338 -4.15 14.20 -34.26
N HIS A 339 -4.26 14.27 -35.59
CA HIS A 339 -5.32 13.59 -36.33
C HIS A 339 -5.35 12.08 -36.09
N GLN A 340 -4.19 11.42 -36.07
CA GLN A 340 -4.07 9.98 -35.87
C GLN A 340 -4.72 9.53 -34.54
N SER A 341 -4.48 10.27 -33.46
CA SER A 341 -5.05 10.01 -32.14
C SER A 341 -6.58 10.05 -32.17
N LEU A 342 -7.15 11.06 -32.83
CA LEU A 342 -8.61 11.18 -32.98
C LEU A 342 -9.19 10.11 -33.91
N VAL A 343 -8.52 9.81 -35.02
CA VAL A 343 -8.97 8.76 -35.96
C VAL A 343 -8.99 7.40 -35.28
N ASN A 344 -7.94 7.05 -34.53
CA ASN A 344 -7.89 5.81 -33.75
C ASN A 344 -9.11 5.68 -32.82
N LEU A 345 -9.39 6.74 -32.05
CA LEU A 345 -10.52 6.74 -31.13
C LEU A 345 -11.83 6.57 -31.87
N VAL A 346 -12.09 7.41 -32.88
CA VAL A 346 -13.33 7.42 -33.65
C VAL A 346 -13.56 6.06 -34.32
N SER A 347 -12.52 5.45 -34.90
CA SER A 347 -12.60 4.14 -35.54
C SER A 347 -12.97 3.00 -34.59
N SER A 348 -12.75 3.12 -33.28
CA SER A 348 -13.13 2.07 -32.31
C SER A 348 -14.62 2.10 -31.95
N ARG A 349 -15.30 3.23 -32.18
CA ARG A 349 -16.63 3.51 -31.64
C ARG A 349 -17.77 2.64 -32.16
N PRO A 350 -17.78 2.19 -33.44
CA PRO A 350 -18.78 1.21 -33.87
C PRO A 350 -18.73 -0.08 -33.06
N ALA A 351 -17.53 -0.63 -32.80
CA ALA A 351 -17.36 -1.85 -32.01
C ALA A 351 -17.57 -1.60 -30.50
N ALA A 352 -17.01 -0.49 -29.99
CA ALA A 352 -17.06 -0.15 -28.58
C ALA A 352 -18.45 0.29 -28.12
N LEU A 353 -19.17 1.10 -28.88
CA LEU A 353 -20.41 1.76 -28.46
C LEU A 353 -21.60 1.51 -29.38
N GLY A 354 -21.43 0.78 -30.49
CA GLY A 354 -22.54 0.47 -31.41
C GLY A 354 -22.95 1.64 -32.31
N ILE A 355 -22.07 2.62 -32.51
CA ILE A 355 -22.37 3.77 -33.37
C ILE A 355 -22.50 3.33 -34.84
N SER A 356 -23.56 3.78 -35.50
CA SER A 356 -23.88 3.47 -36.90
C SER A 356 -24.63 4.62 -37.58
N SER A 357 -25.08 4.42 -38.82
CA SER A 357 -25.87 5.39 -39.57
C SER A 357 -27.28 5.60 -39.01
N GLU A 358 -27.74 4.74 -38.10
CA GLU A 358 -29.03 4.90 -37.40
C GLU A 358 -28.87 5.69 -36.09
N SER A 359 -27.63 5.98 -35.67
CA SER A 359 -27.36 6.67 -34.42
C SER A 359 -27.87 8.11 -34.45
N ARG A 360 -28.57 8.50 -33.38
CA ARG A 360 -28.98 9.87 -33.09
C ARG A 360 -28.26 10.32 -31.83
N VAL A 361 -27.21 11.10 -32.01
CA VAL A 361 -26.26 11.43 -30.94
C VAL A 361 -26.53 12.83 -30.43
N LEU A 362 -26.69 12.98 -29.11
CA LEU A 362 -26.84 14.29 -28.49
C LEU A 362 -25.45 14.92 -28.28
N GLN A 363 -25.20 16.03 -28.94
CA GLN A 363 -24.00 16.84 -28.71
C GLN A 363 -24.26 17.71 -27.47
N PHE A 364 -23.88 17.20 -26.29
CA PHE A 364 -24.11 17.86 -24.99
C PHE A 364 -22.94 18.72 -24.53
N SER A 365 -21.71 18.21 -24.57
CA SER A 365 -20.52 18.90 -24.05
C SER A 365 -20.20 20.20 -24.81
N SER A 366 -19.54 21.15 -24.14
CA SER A 366 -19.01 22.35 -24.83
C SER A 366 -17.85 21.95 -25.74
N LEU A 367 -17.64 22.66 -26.85
CA LEU A 367 -16.48 22.44 -27.73
C LEU A 367 -15.14 22.67 -27.04
N SER A 368 -15.11 23.41 -25.93
CA SER A 368 -13.88 23.59 -25.15
C SER A 368 -13.52 22.37 -24.28
N PHE A 369 -14.35 21.33 -24.28
CA PHE A 369 -14.04 20.02 -23.71
C PHE A 369 -13.97 18.97 -24.82
N ASP A 370 -12.96 18.13 -24.73
CA ASP A 370 -12.62 17.11 -25.70
C ASP A 370 -13.70 16.03 -25.87
N ALA A 371 -14.48 15.72 -24.83
CA ALA A 371 -15.69 14.90 -24.91
C ALA A 371 -16.59 15.26 -26.10
N SER A 372 -16.78 16.56 -26.38
CA SER A 372 -17.59 17.00 -27.52
C SER A 372 -17.09 16.52 -28.88
N ILE A 373 -15.76 16.36 -29.01
CA ILE A 373 -15.07 16.06 -30.26
C ILE A 373 -15.34 14.60 -30.65
N ASP A 374 -15.26 13.68 -29.69
CA ASP A 374 -15.58 12.27 -29.92
C ASP A 374 -16.99 12.14 -30.49
N TRP A 375 -18.00 12.67 -29.81
CA TRP A 375 -19.38 12.53 -30.28
C TRP A 375 -19.67 13.20 -31.60
N ILE A 376 -19.02 14.33 -31.91
CA ILE A 376 -19.16 14.97 -33.23
C ILE A 376 -18.63 14.02 -34.32
N PHE A 377 -17.39 13.54 -34.18
CA PHE A 377 -16.74 12.78 -35.25
C PHE A 377 -17.23 11.34 -35.32
N SER A 378 -17.47 10.69 -34.19
CA SER A 378 -18.01 9.33 -34.14
C SER A 378 -19.41 9.28 -34.74
N THR A 379 -20.19 10.36 -34.66
CA THR A 379 -21.44 10.47 -35.39
C THR A 379 -21.21 10.70 -36.89
N LEU A 380 -20.45 11.75 -37.23
CA LEU A 380 -20.36 12.23 -38.61
C LEU A 380 -19.55 11.29 -39.51
N CYS A 381 -18.57 10.56 -38.98
CA CYS A 381 -17.76 9.61 -39.75
C CYS A 381 -18.48 8.29 -40.05
N PHE A 382 -19.58 7.97 -39.38
CA PHE A 382 -20.31 6.70 -39.53
C PHE A 382 -21.78 6.87 -39.93
N GLY A 383 -22.14 8.03 -40.49
CA GLY A 383 -23.44 8.26 -41.12
C GLY A 383 -24.58 8.63 -40.16
N GLY A 384 -24.29 8.79 -38.87
CA GLY A 384 -25.29 9.14 -37.85
C GLY A 384 -25.74 10.60 -37.91
N SER A 385 -26.73 10.94 -37.09
CA SER A 385 -27.28 12.30 -37.00
C SER A 385 -26.93 12.97 -35.67
N LEU A 386 -26.28 14.13 -35.73
CA LEU A 386 -25.87 14.92 -34.58
C LEU A 386 -26.97 15.91 -34.15
N TYR A 387 -27.42 15.83 -32.90
CA TYR A 387 -28.42 16.72 -32.32
C TYR A 387 -27.73 17.70 -31.38
N ILE A 388 -27.58 18.95 -31.81
CA ILE A 388 -26.97 20.01 -31.00
C ILE A 388 -28.06 20.57 -30.07
N ILE A 389 -27.84 20.42 -28.75
CA ILE A 389 -28.80 20.89 -27.76
C ILE A 389 -28.68 22.41 -27.53
N PRO A 390 -29.79 23.17 -27.51
CA PRO A 390 -29.79 24.57 -27.10
C PRO A 390 -29.45 24.73 -25.62
N ASP A 391 -28.68 25.76 -25.26
CA ASP A 391 -28.22 25.94 -23.87
C ASP A 391 -29.36 26.12 -22.86
N HIS A 392 -30.47 26.77 -23.24
CA HIS A 392 -31.63 26.94 -22.36
C HIS A 392 -32.33 25.61 -22.00
N ILE A 393 -32.17 24.57 -22.83
CA ILE A 393 -32.65 23.21 -22.56
C ILE A 393 -31.57 22.40 -21.84
N ARG A 394 -30.31 22.56 -22.25
CA ARG A 394 -29.15 21.80 -21.76
C ARG A 394 -28.98 21.86 -20.24
N TYR A 395 -29.17 23.05 -19.65
CA TYR A 395 -28.96 23.25 -18.21
C TYR A 395 -30.17 22.87 -17.34
N ASP A 396 -31.31 22.56 -17.94
CA ASP A 396 -32.49 22.04 -17.25
C ASP A 396 -32.60 20.54 -17.49
N ARG A 397 -32.29 19.75 -16.46
CA ARG A 397 -32.25 18.29 -16.52
C ARG A 397 -33.56 17.68 -17.06
N ALA A 398 -34.72 18.19 -16.63
CA ALA A 398 -36.01 17.66 -17.05
C ALA A 398 -36.30 18.00 -18.51
N GLN A 399 -36.01 19.24 -18.93
CA GLN A 399 -36.16 19.65 -20.33
C GLN A 399 -35.18 18.91 -21.26
N MET A 400 -33.93 18.72 -20.85
CA MET A 400 -32.93 17.92 -21.56
C MET A 400 -33.40 16.48 -21.73
N TRP A 401 -33.90 15.86 -20.67
CA TRP A 401 -34.37 14.47 -20.73
C TRP A 401 -35.59 14.31 -21.64
N GLU A 402 -36.53 15.24 -21.57
CA GLU A 402 -37.69 15.29 -22.48
C GLU A 402 -37.27 15.55 -23.94
N TYR A 403 -36.24 16.38 -24.16
CA TYR A 403 -35.64 16.59 -25.47
C TYR A 403 -35.08 15.28 -26.03
N MET A 404 -34.34 14.52 -25.23
CA MET A 404 -33.81 13.21 -25.61
C MET A 404 -34.94 12.24 -26.00
N ARG A 405 -36.01 12.20 -25.20
CA ARG A 405 -37.18 11.37 -25.46
C ARG A 405 -37.88 11.76 -26.77
N ARG A 406 -38.10 13.05 -27.01
CA ARG A 406 -38.79 13.59 -28.19
C ARG A 406 -38.03 13.31 -29.48
N HIS A 407 -36.70 13.41 -29.44
CA HIS A 407 -35.84 13.18 -30.61
C HIS A 407 -35.34 11.74 -30.70
N SER A 408 -35.78 10.86 -29.80
CA SER A 408 -35.38 9.46 -29.72
C SER A 408 -33.86 9.30 -29.76
N ILE A 409 -33.14 10.11 -28.96
CA ILE A 409 -31.67 10.06 -28.88
C ILE A 409 -31.23 8.64 -28.52
N THR A 410 -30.21 8.13 -29.21
CA THR A 410 -29.68 6.78 -29.02
C THR A 410 -28.31 6.77 -28.35
N HIS A 411 -27.57 7.88 -28.38
CA HIS A 411 -26.29 7.99 -27.67
C HIS A 411 -26.10 9.37 -27.05
N VAL A 412 -25.50 9.40 -25.87
CA VAL A 412 -25.07 10.63 -25.19
C VAL A 412 -23.94 10.31 -24.22
N GLU A 413 -23.02 11.25 -24.05
CA GLU A 413 -22.12 11.29 -22.90
C GLU A 413 -22.50 12.42 -21.96
N LEU A 414 -22.56 12.11 -20.66
CA LEU A 414 -22.85 13.04 -19.58
C LEU A 414 -21.84 12.83 -18.44
N THR A 415 -21.61 13.87 -17.64
CA THR A 415 -20.94 13.66 -16.36
C THR A 415 -21.94 13.13 -15.32
N PRO A 416 -21.50 12.30 -14.35
CA PRO A 416 -22.31 11.90 -13.18
C PRO A 416 -23.14 13.04 -12.57
N ALA A 417 -22.55 14.23 -12.38
CA ALA A 417 -23.24 15.39 -11.84
C ALA A 417 -24.55 15.77 -12.56
N VAL A 418 -24.65 15.56 -13.87
CA VAL A 418 -25.84 15.93 -14.66
C VAL A 418 -27.07 15.11 -14.26
N LEU A 419 -26.88 13.87 -13.81
CA LEU A 419 -27.96 12.94 -13.47
C LEU A 419 -28.04 12.63 -11.97
N LEU A 420 -27.37 13.40 -11.11
CA LEU A 420 -27.58 13.28 -9.67
C LEU A 420 -29.06 13.49 -9.32
N ASP A 421 -29.59 12.67 -8.40
CA ASP A 421 -30.98 12.70 -7.95
C ASP A 421 -32.04 12.57 -9.07
N CYS A 422 -31.75 11.85 -10.15
CA CYS A 422 -32.61 11.67 -11.32
C CYS A 422 -33.89 10.80 -11.13
N LYS A 423 -34.34 10.59 -9.89
CA LYS A 423 -35.50 9.72 -9.59
C LYS A 423 -36.83 10.30 -10.10
N ASP A 424 -36.85 11.59 -10.42
CA ASP A 424 -37.96 12.35 -10.98
C ASP A 424 -38.11 12.17 -12.50
N LEU A 425 -37.11 11.61 -13.19
CA LEU A 425 -37.13 11.42 -14.63
C LEU A 425 -37.90 10.15 -15.02
N ASN A 426 -38.59 10.22 -16.16
CA ASN A 426 -39.28 9.05 -16.71
C ASN A 426 -38.32 8.18 -17.54
N PRO A 427 -38.38 6.84 -17.46
CA PRO A 427 -37.55 5.98 -18.29
C PRO A 427 -37.71 6.24 -19.79
N LEU A 428 -36.61 6.14 -20.54
CA LEU A 428 -36.61 6.23 -22.00
C LEU A 428 -37.04 4.90 -22.62
N THR A 429 -37.90 4.98 -23.64
CA THR A 429 -38.32 3.81 -24.43
C THR A 429 -37.41 3.54 -25.63
N THR A 430 -36.60 4.52 -26.03
CA THR A 430 -35.58 4.34 -27.07
C THR A 430 -34.34 3.72 -26.43
N PRO A 431 -33.75 2.66 -27.02
CA PRO A 431 -32.46 2.15 -26.59
C PRO A 431 -31.40 3.26 -26.57
N LEU A 432 -30.83 3.55 -25.40
CA LEU A 432 -29.84 4.59 -25.18
C LEU A 432 -28.52 3.98 -24.72
N VAL A 433 -27.43 4.29 -25.41
CA VAL A 433 -26.07 4.12 -24.90
C VAL A 433 -25.72 5.39 -24.13
N LEU A 434 -25.76 5.30 -22.80
CA LEU A 434 -25.42 6.39 -21.89
C LEU A 434 -23.97 6.20 -21.43
N VAL A 435 -23.08 7.04 -21.93
CA VAL A 435 -21.70 7.10 -21.47
C VAL A 435 -21.60 8.10 -20.33
N MET A 436 -20.98 7.67 -19.23
CA MET A 436 -20.73 8.46 -18.05
C MET A 436 -19.21 8.64 -17.91
N GLY A 437 -18.74 9.88 -17.83
CA GLY A 437 -17.31 10.17 -17.87
C GLY A 437 -16.94 11.48 -17.17
N GLY A 438 -15.64 11.67 -16.94
CA GLY A 438 -15.08 12.89 -16.34
C GLY A 438 -15.19 13.02 -14.82
N GLU A 439 -15.99 12.20 -14.15
CA GLU A 439 -16.10 12.13 -12.68
C GLU A 439 -16.28 10.67 -12.24
N ALA A 440 -15.99 10.37 -10.97
CA ALA A 440 -16.27 9.05 -10.41
C ALA A 440 -17.79 8.77 -10.44
N LEU A 441 -18.19 7.59 -10.93
CA LEU A 441 -19.59 7.16 -11.02
C LEU A 441 -20.01 6.43 -9.73
N PRO A 442 -20.90 7.00 -8.89
CA PRO A 442 -21.35 6.33 -7.68
C PRO A 442 -22.21 5.08 -8.01
N PRO A 443 -22.08 3.96 -7.28
CA PRO A 443 -22.91 2.76 -7.52
C PRO A 443 -24.42 3.05 -7.43
N ALA A 444 -24.83 3.89 -6.47
CA ALA A 444 -26.24 4.29 -6.32
C ALA A 444 -26.77 5.06 -7.54
N LEU A 445 -25.92 5.90 -8.15
CA LEU A 445 -26.28 6.59 -9.38
C LEU A 445 -26.35 5.62 -10.55
N LEU A 446 -25.38 4.69 -10.69
CA LEU A 446 -25.41 3.65 -11.72
C LEU A 446 -26.72 2.86 -11.70
N GLN A 447 -27.19 2.44 -10.52
CA GLN A 447 -28.48 1.75 -10.36
C GLN A 447 -29.66 2.64 -10.80
N ALA A 448 -29.67 3.91 -10.37
CA ALA A 448 -30.73 4.85 -10.73
C ALA A 448 -30.79 5.12 -12.24
N VAL A 449 -29.66 5.35 -12.90
CA VAL A 449 -29.63 5.60 -14.35
C VAL A 449 -29.93 4.34 -15.16
N THR A 450 -29.52 3.16 -14.69
CA THR A 450 -29.86 1.87 -15.32
C THR A 450 -31.39 1.68 -15.37
N ALA A 451 -32.11 2.06 -14.32
CA ALA A 451 -33.57 2.02 -14.30
C ALA A 451 -34.22 3.02 -15.28
N LEU A 452 -33.54 4.12 -15.61
CA LEU A 452 -34.02 5.10 -16.59
C LEU A 452 -33.77 4.68 -18.05
N VAL A 453 -32.86 3.74 -18.29
CA VAL A 453 -32.48 3.27 -19.63
C VAL A 453 -32.66 1.75 -19.78
N PRO A 454 -33.87 1.20 -19.54
CA PRO A 454 -34.08 -0.25 -19.40
C PRO A 454 -33.80 -1.07 -20.66
N GLN A 455 -33.79 -0.43 -21.85
CA GLN A 455 -33.43 -1.06 -23.13
C GLN A 455 -32.05 -0.63 -23.63
N GLY A 456 -31.33 0.14 -22.84
CA GLY A 456 -30.05 0.74 -23.18
C GLY A 456 -28.86 0.07 -22.48
N SER A 457 -27.71 0.74 -22.56
CA SER A 457 -26.50 0.36 -21.83
C SER A 457 -25.91 1.58 -21.14
N VAL A 458 -25.36 1.36 -19.94
CA VAL A 458 -24.60 2.38 -19.22
C VAL A 458 -23.13 2.02 -19.32
N VAL A 459 -22.32 2.95 -19.79
CA VAL A 459 -20.88 2.79 -19.95
C VAL A 459 -20.21 3.77 -19.00
N ASN A 460 -19.30 3.29 -18.16
CA ASN A 460 -18.39 4.16 -17.42
C ASN A 460 -17.12 4.33 -18.25
N SER A 461 -16.68 5.56 -18.42
CA SER A 461 -15.56 5.93 -19.28
C SER A 461 -14.54 6.72 -18.48
N TYR A 462 -13.27 6.50 -18.77
CA TYR A 462 -12.18 7.23 -18.14
C TYR A 462 -11.15 7.62 -19.19
N GLY A 463 -10.70 8.86 -19.16
CA GLY A 463 -9.57 9.31 -19.96
C GLY A 463 -9.21 10.77 -19.63
N PRO A 464 -7.93 11.07 -19.43
CA PRO A 464 -7.46 12.45 -19.42
C PRO A 464 -7.39 13.00 -20.85
N THR A 465 -7.47 14.32 -21.00
CA THR A 465 -7.34 14.99 -22.30
C THR A 465 -6.01 14.67 -22.98
N GLU A 466 -4.94 14.47 -22.22
CA GLU A 466 -3.60 14.09 -22.68
C GLU A 466 -3.55 12.68 -23.31
N ALA A 467 -4.57 11.85 -23.10
CA ALA A 467 -4.71 10.53 -23.72
C ALA A 467 -5.86 10.48 -24.75
N THR A 468 -6.26 11.64 -25.29
CA THR A 468 -7.34 11.81 -26.27
C THR A 468 -8.67 11.23 -25.79
N ILE A 469 -9.38 12.03 -24.99
CA ILE A 469 -10.78 11.88 -24.59
C ILE A 469 -11.04 10.68 -23.66
N GLU A 470 -10.88 9.45 -24.15
CA GLU A 470 -11.27 8.25 -23.42
C GLU A 470 -10.24 7.14 -23.62
N ALA A 471 -9.60 6.71 -22.53
CA ALA A 471 -8.58 5.67 -22.53
C ALA A 471 -9.11 4.30 -22.10
N LEU A 472 -10.07 4.27 -21.17
CA LEU A 472 -10.64 3.06 -20.58
C LEU A 472 -12.17 3.09 -20.70
N ILE A 473 -12.77 1.93 -20.94
CA ILE A 473 -14.22 1.75 -20.93
C ILE A 473 -14.64 0.53 -20.12
N TRP A 474 -15.69 0.71 -19.34
CA TRP A 474 -16.40 -0.36 -18.66
C TRP A 474 -17.88 -0.32 -19.03
N LYS A 475 -18.43 -1.45 -19.47
CA LYS A 475 -19.87 -1.58 -19.76
C LYS A 475 -20.56 -2.22 -18.58
N SER A 476 -21.59 -1.57 -18.05
CA SER A 476 -22.39 -2.13 -16.97
C SER A 476 -23.17 -3.36 -17.44
N HIS A 477 -23.15 -4.42 -16.63
CA HIS A 477 -23.93 -5.65 -16.85
C HIS A 477 -25.33 -5.60 -16.20
N GLY A 478 -25.70 -4.47 -15.59
CA GLY A 478 -27.04 -4.24 -15.02
C GLY A 478 -27.27 -4.80 -13.62
N ASP A 479 -26.39 -5.67 -13.13
CA ASP A 479 -26.45 -6.34 -11.83
C ASP A 479 -25.24 -6.04 -10.93
N PHE A 480 -24.57 -4.92 -11.16
CA PHE A 480 -23.37 -4.53 -10.44
C PHE A 480 -23.62 -4.40 -8.92
N LYS A 481 -22.83 -5.15 -8.13
CA LYS A 481 -22.90 -5.21 -6.65
C LYS A 481 -21.63 -4.72 -5.94
N GLY A 482 -20.65 -4.19 -6.66
CA GLY A 482 -19.41 -3.69 -6.05
C GLY A 482 -19.57 -2.31 -5.42
N ASP A 483 -18.63 -1.96 -4.55
CA ASP A 483 -18.61 -0.65 -3.87
C ASP A 483 -18.05 0.48 -4.75
N ILE A 484 -17.20 0.15 -5.71
CA ILE A 484 -16.56 1.11 -6.62
C ILE A 484 -16.80 0.67 -8.05
N VAL A 485 -17.48 1.50 -8.84
CA VAL A 485 -17.76 1.22 -10.25
C VAL A 485 -16.45 1.20 -11.05
N PRO A 486 -16.13 0.12 -11.79
CA PRO A 486 -14.90 0.05 -12.56
C PRO A 486 -14.84 1.11 -13.66
N ILE A 487 -13.64 1.58 -13.96
CA ILE A 487 -13.32 2.41 -15.12
C ILE A 487 -12.94 1.57 -16.35
N GLY A 488 -12.71 0.26 -16.15
CA GLY A 488 -12.71 -0.74 -17.21
C GLY A 488 -11.35 -1.09 -17.77
N ARG A 489 -11.32 -1.45 -19.05
CA ARG A 489 -10.13 -1.91 -19.78
C ARG A 489 -9.74 -0.95 -20.91
N PRO A 490 -8.49 -1.00 -21.42
CA PRO A 490 -8.02 -0.10 -22.46
C PRO A 490 -8.83 -0.16 -23.75
N ASN A 491 -9.04 1.01 -24.34
CA ASN A 491 -9.57 1.16 -25.69
C ASN A 491 -8.58 0.65 -26.75
N ALA A 492 -9.05 0.58 -28.00
CA ALA A 492 -8.24 0.16 -29.15
C ALA A 492 -6.92 0.95 -29.26
N ASN A 493 -5.83 0.21 -29.48
CA ASN A 493 -4.46 0.68 -29.64
C ASN A 493 -3.89 1.45 -28.43
N LYS A 494 -4.53 1.36 -27.25
CA LYS A 494 -4.06 1.94 -25.99
C LYS A 494 -3.57 0.85 -25.05
N ARG A 495 -2.55 1.19 -24.29
CA ARG A 495 -2.01 0.33 -23.23
C ARG A 495 -2.09 1.08 -21.91
N VAL A 496 -2.31 0.36 -20.83
CA VAL A 496 -2.28 0.93 -19.49
C VAL A 496 -1.38 0.12 -18.57
N TYR A 497 -0.74 0.82 -17.65
CA TYR A 497 0.13 0.24 -16.66
C TYR A 497 -0.22 0.83 -15.30
N VAL A 498 -0.30 -0.03 -14.28
CA VAL A 498 -0.42 0.39 -12.89
C VAL A 498 0.95 0.20 -12.27
N LEU A 499 1.61 1.31 -11.94
CA LEU A 499 3.01 1.31 -11.56
C LEU A 499 3.22 1.88 -10.16
N ASP A 500 4.27 1.43 -9.49
CA ASP A 500 4.76 2.02 -8.25
C ASP A 500 5.54 3.33 -8.49
N GLU A 501 6.08 3.91 -7.40
CA GLU A 501 6.90 5.14 -7.46
C GLU A 501 8.21 4.97 -8.26
N TYR A 502 8.68 3.73 -8.41
CA TYR A 502 9.86 3.35 -9.19
C TYR A 502 9.51 2.95 -10.64
N LYS A 503 8.25 3.12 -11.05
CA LYS A 503 7.71 2.81 -12.38
C LYS A 503 7.75 1.31 -12.71
N LYS A 504 7.62 0.45 -11.71
CA LYS A 504 7.48 -1.00 -11.88
C LYS A 504 6.03 -1.42 -11.78
N PRO A 505 5.61 -2.44 -12.55
CA PRO A 505 4.27 -2.99 -12.43
C PRO A 505 4.02 -3.49 -11.01
N VAL A 506 2.86 -3.15 -10.45
CA VAL A 506 2.42 -3.68 -9.15
C VAL A 506 1.56 -4.93 -9.33
N PRO A 507 1.51 -5.83 -8.32
CA PRO A 507 0.69 -7.03 -8.40
C PRO A 507 -0.81 -6.75 -8.52
N ILE A 508 -1.57 -7.73 -9.05
CA ILE A 508 -3.04 -7.65 -9.11
C ILE A 508 -3.60 -7.41 -7.72
N GLY A 509 -4.53 -6.45 -7.60
CA GLY A 509 -5.11 -6.05 -6.33
C GLY A 509 -4.27 -5.06 -5.51
N VAL A 510 -3.09 -4.65 -5.97
CA VAL A 510 -2.29 -3.60 -5.35
C VAL A 510 -2.59 -2.25 -6.00
N ALA A 511 -2.65 -1.20 -5.20
CA ALA A 511 -2.85 0.16 -5.69
C ALA A 511 -1.54 0.72 -6.27
N GLY A 512 -1.63 1.42 -7.39
CA GLY A 512 -0.51 2.11 -8.01
C GLY A 512 -0.97 3.26 -8.89
N GLU A 513 -0.02 4.02 -9.43
CA GLU A 513 -0.29 5.15 -10.30
C GLU A 513 -0.55 4.68 -11.74
N LEU A 514 -1.57 5.24 -12.39
CA LEU A 514 -1.96 4.89 -13.75
C LEU A 514 -1.09 5.61 -14.78
N TYR A 515 -0.53 4.82 -15.71
CA TYR A 515 0.17 5.29 -16.91
C TYR A 515 -0.56 4.79 -18.15
N ILE A 516 -0.64 5.62 -19.19
CA ILE A 516 -1.35 5.30 -20.44
C ILE A 516 -0.37 5.46 -21.61
N GLY A 517 -0.20 4.43 -22.42
CA GLY A 517 0.63 4.45 -23.63
C GLY A 517 -0.16 4.08 -24.89
N GLY A 518 0.53 4.10 -26.04
CA GLY A 518 -0.02 3.68 -27.32
C GLY A 518 -0.58 4.83 -28.17
N THR A 519 -1.45 4.49 -29.13
CA THR A 519 -2.06 5.49 -30.02
C THR A 519 -3.13 6.28 -29.26
N GLY A 520 -3.05 7.61 -29.32
CA GLY A 520 -3.96 8.49 -28.57
C GLY A 520 -3.26 9.35 -27.53
N ILE A 521 -1.97 9.13 -27.27
CA ILE A 521 -1.19 10.04 -26.43
C ILE A 521 -0.98 11.36 -27.18
N ALA A 522 -1.23 12.46 -26.48
CA ALA A 522 -1.05 13.81 -27.01
C ALA A 522 0.43 14.07 -27.35
N ARG A 523 0.67 14.99 -28.29
CA ARG A 523 2.03 15.47 -28.58
C ARG A 523 2.67 16.16 -27.38
N GLY A 524 1.86 16.69 -26.47
CA GLY A 524 2.27 17.35 -25.24
C GLY A 524 1.49 18.63 -24.98
N TYR A 525 2.08 19.53 -24.20
CA TYR A 525 1.50 20.81 -23.82
C TYR A 525 2.09 21.94 -24.67
N LEU A 526 1.21 22.75 -25.25
CA LEU A 526 1.55 23.87 -26.09
C LEU A 526 2.44 24.86 -25.32
N ASN A 527 3.59 25.20 -25.89
CA ASN A 527 4.57 26.14 -25.32
C ASN A 527 5.05 25.76 -23.89
N ARG A 528 5.06 24.46 -23.52
CA ARG A 528 5.47 23.99 -22.18
C ARG A 528 6.31 22.69 -22.24
N PRO A 529 7.46 22.68 -22.95
CA PRO A 529 8.29 21.48 -23.09
C PRO A 529 8.76 20.91 -21.74
N ASP A 530 9.08 21.79 -20.77
CA ASP A 530 9.55 21.38 -19.44
C ASP A 530 8.50 20.56 -18.67
N VAL A 531 7.23 20.97 -18.76
CA VAL A 531 6.11 20.25 -18.12
C VAL A 531 5.78 18.98 -18.91
N THR A 532 5.88 19.03 -20.24
CA THR A 532 5.67 17.85 -21.09
C THR A 532 6.66 16.74 -20.74
N ALA A 533 7.95 17.05 -20.62
CA ALA A 533 8.99 16.05 -20.31
C ALA A 533 8.82 15.38 -18.93
N GLN A 534 8.06 15.97 -18.01
CA GLN A 534 7.84 15.41 -16.67
C GLN A 534 6.73 14.34 -16.64
N VAL A 535 5.78 14.41 -17.57
CA VAL A 535 4.58 13.53 -17.55
C VAL A 535 4.36 12.76 -18.85
N PHE A 536 5.01 13.12 -19.95
CA PHE A 536 5.07 12.33 -21.19
C PHE A 536 6.44 11.66 -21.24
N LEU A 537 6.49 10.40 -20.81
CA LEU A 537 7.70 9.63 -20.59
C LEU A 537 7.89 8.60 -21.69
N ARG A 538 9.14 8.18 -21.95
CA ARG A 538 9.39 6.98 -22.76
C ARG A 538 8.71 5.78 -22.11
N ASP A 539 8.02 4.98 -22.92
CA ASP A 539 7.39 3.73 -22.51
C ASP A 539 8.46 2.60 -22.51
N PRO A 540 8.90 2.12 -21.33
CA PRO A 540 9.97 1.14 -21.24
C PRO A 540 9.49 -0.30 -21.54
N PHE A 541 8.18 -0.52 -21.66
CA PHE A 541 7.59 -1.85 -21.85
C PHE A 541 7.40 -2.21 -23.32
N VAL A 542 7.79 -1.30 -24.22
CA VAL A 542 7.64 -1.43 -25.67
C VAL A 542 9.01 -1.28 -26.32
N SER A 543 9.29 -2.09 -27.34
CA SER A 543 10.59 -2.11 -28.02
C SER A 543 10.85 -0.87 -28.90
N ASP A 544 9.81 -0.12 -29.25
CA ASP A 544 9.92 1.13 -29.99
C ASP A 544 10.42 2.26 -29.07
N ASP A 545 11.64 2.74 -29.32
CA ASP A 545 12.28 3.82 -28.58
C ASP A 545 11.53 5.16 -28.65
N HIS A 546 10.61 5.31 -29.61
CA HIS A 546 9.76 6.49 -29.75
C HIS A 546 8.39 6.33 -29.06
N SER A 547 8.09 5.18 -28.47
CA SER A 547 6.84 4.96 -27.72
C SER A 547 6.81 5.83 -26.45
N ILE A 548 5.72 6.56 -26.26
CA ILE A 548 5.50 7.47 -25.13
C ILE A 548 4.31 6.97 -24.30
N MET A 549 4.44 7.07 -22.97
CA MET A 549 3.36 6.91 -22.01
C MET A 549 3.13 8.22 -21.22
N TYR A 550 1.87 8.50 -20.91
CA TYR A 550 1.42 9.62 -20.10
C TYR A 550 1.22 9.19 -18.65
N LYS A 551 1.85 9.92 -17.72
CA LYS A 551 1.70 9.82 -16.27
C LYS A 551 0.46 10.61 -15.82
N THR A 552 -0.58 9.92 -15.39
CA THR A 552 -1.90 10.55 -15.15
C THR A 552 -2.01 11.32 -13.83
N GLY A 553 -1.26 10.91 -12.81
CA GLY A 553 -1.47 11.38 -11.43
C GLY A 553 -2.62 10.67 -10.70
N ASP A 554 -3.27 9.71 -11.32
CA ASP A 554 -4.41 8.98 -10.76
C ASP A 554 -3.97 7.64 -10.16
N VAL A 555 -4.51 7.31 -8.99
CA VAL A 555 -4.26 6.04 -8.28
C VAL A 555 -5.38 5.07 -8.63
N VAL A 556 -5.01 3.88 -9.08
CA VAL A 556 -5.93 2.83 -9.52
C VAL A 556 -5.48 1.47 -9.00
N ARG A 557 -6.34 0.46 -9.19
CA ARG A 557 -6.05 -0.94 -8.87
C ARG A 557 -6.69 -1.87 -9.89
N TYR A 558 -5.98 -2.93 -10.28
CA TYR A 558 -6.55 -4.03 -11.06
C TYR A 558 -7.47 -4.91 -10.20
N LEU A 559 -8.62 -5.25 -10.78
CA LEU A 559 -9.44 -6.36 -10.34
C LEU A 559 -8.94 -7.67 -10.99
N PRO A 560 -9.27 -8.85 -10.43
CA PRO A 560 -8.85 -10.14 -11.00
C PRO A 560 -9.33 -10.39 -12.43
N ASP A 561 -10.40 -9.72 -12.85
CA ASP A 561 -10.94 -9.77 -14.20
C ASP A 561 -10.28 -8.75 -15.15
N GLY A 562 -9.20 -8.09 -14.75
CA GLY A 562 -8.47 -7.11 -15.57
C GLY A 562 -9.15 -5.75 -15.72
N ASN A 563 -10.33 -5.52 -15.14
CA ASN A 563 -10.90 -4.18 -15.05
C ASN A 563 -10.13 -3.36 -14.01
N LEU A 564 -10.00 -2.06 -14.25
CA LEU A 564 -9.43 -1.11 -13.29
C LEU A 564 -10.53 -0.44 -12.46
N ILE A 565 -10.23 -0.16 -11.20
CA ILE A 565 -11.00 0.74 -10.34
C ILE A 565 -10.17 2.00 -10.01
N PHE A 566 -10.84 3.15 -9.97
CA PHE A 566 -10.23 4.43 -9.60
C PHE A 566 -10.30 4.65 -8.08
N LEU A 567 -9.16 4.96 -7.45
CA LEU A 567 -9.04 5.13 -5.99
C LEU A 567 -8.84 6.59 -5.57
N GLY A 568 -8.49 7.48 -6.49
CA GLY A 568 -8.27 8.90 -6.21
C GLY A 568 -7.08 9.47 -6.98
N ARG A 569 -6.60 10.65 -6.57
CA ARG A 569 -5.41 11.29 -7.16
C ARG A 569 -4.23 11.28 -6.19
N ASN A 570 -3.04 11.07 -6.74
CA ASN A 570 -1.78 11.04 -6.01
C ASN A 570 -1.35 12.44 -5.54
N ASP A 571 -1.72 13.52 -6.23
CA ASP A 571 -1.42 14.89 -5.82
C ASP A 571 -2.26 15.40 -4.63
N HIS A 572 -3.30 14.65 -4.25
CA HIS A 572 -4.02 14.83 -2.99
C HIS A 572 -3.47 13.94 -1.86
N GLN A 573 -2.43 13.12 -2.11
CA GLN A 573 -1.80 12.18 -1.18
C GLN A 573 -0.27 12.16 -1.34
N ILE A 574 0.51 12.96 -0.58
CA ILE A 574 1.96 12.77 -0.19
C ILE A 574 2.34 14.01 0.67
N LYS A 575 2.85 14.01 1.92
CA LYS A 575 3.81 13.26 2.79
C LYS A 575 5.32 13.51 2.57
N ILE A 576 5.97 14.19 3.52
CA ILE A 576 7.34 13.88 3.97
C ILE A 576 7.41 14.06 5.51
N ARG A 577 7.60 12.96 6.27
CA ARG A 577 7.84 12.91 7.73
C ARG A 577 6.85 13.67 8.64
N GLY A 578 5.72 14.14 8.10
CA GLY A 578 4.85 15.10 8.80
C GLY A 578 5.52 16.44 9.15
N ILE A 579 6.73 16.73 8.64
CA ILE A 579 7.48 17.96 8.98
C ILE A 579 7.27 19.00 7.90
N GLU A 580 6.62 20.10 8.24
CA GLU A 580 6.65 21.28 7.42
C GLU A 580 7.91 22.09 7.69
N LEU A 581 8.84 22.17 6.73
CA LEU A 581 10.06 22.99 6.85
C LEU A 581 9.73 24.46 7.17
N GLY A 582 8.57 24.94 6.69
CA GLY A 582 8.02 26.26 6.99
C GLY A 582 7.76 26.49 8.48
N GLU A 583 7.51 25.45 9.28
CA GLU A 583 7.33 25.57 10.73
C GLU A 583 8.65 25.93 11.42
N ILE A 584 9.75 25.27 11.02
CA ILE A 584 11.09 25.55 11.57
C ILE A 584 11.54 26.95 11.14
N GLU A 585 11.30 27.32 9.88
CA GLU A 585 11.56 28.65 9.34
C GLU A 585 10.80 29.74 10.12
N ALA A 586 9.53 29.50 10.43
CA ALA A 586 8.72 30.42 11.24
C ALA A 586 9.27 30.60 12.66
N ARG A 587 9.67 29.51 13.35
CA ARG A 587 10.25 29.61 14.71
C ARG A 587 11.61 30.29 14.73
N LEU A 588 12.40 30.13 13.67
CA LEU A 588 13.65 30.86 13.50
C LEU A 588 13.39 32.36 13.28
N ALA A 589 12.42 32.70 12.43
CA ALA A 589 12.03 34.08 12.15
C ALA A 589 11.41 34.80 13.38
N ASP A 590 10.88 34.06 14.36
CA ASP A 590 10.41 34.61 15.64
C ASP A 590 11.55 35.16 16.53
N HIS A 591 12.82 34.79 16.27
CA HIS A 591 13.94 35.27 17.08
C HIS A 591 14.37 36.67 16.63
N SER A 592 14.52 37.61 17.58
CA SER A 592 14.83 39.02 17.29
C SER A 592 16.12 39.27 16.48
N LEU A 593 17.02 38.29 16.42
CA LEU A 593 18.27 38.37 15.65
C LEU A 593 18.11 37.94 14.17
N VAL A 594 17.00 37.29 13.81
CA VAL A 594 16.80 36.69 12.47
C VAL A 594 15.85 37.57 11.66
N ARG A 595 16.28 38.00 10.48
CA ARG A 595 15.47 38.77 9.53
C ARG A 595 14.70 37.87 8.57
N GLU A 596 15.36 36.84 8.07
CA GLU A 596 14.84 35.83 7.14
C GLU A 596 15.49 34.49 7.47
N ALA A 597 14.76 33.39 7.35
CA ALA A 597 15.26 32.04 7.58
C ALA A 597 14.74 31.08 6.52
N ILE A 598 15.62 30.20 6.05
CA ILE A 598 15.27 29.06 5.18
C ILE A 598 15.94 27.82 5.74
N VAL A 599 15.20 26.71 5.77
CA VAL A 599 15.71 25.42 6.20
C VAL A 599 15.73 24.47 5.01
N VAL A 600 16.87 23.82 4.80
CA VAL A 600 17.03 22.80 3.77
C VAL A 600 17.61 21.53 4.37
N ALA A 601 17.26 20.39 3.78
CA ALA A 601 17.93 19.13 4.06
C ALA A 601 19.12 18.97 3.10
N LEU A 602 20.34 18.88 3.63
CA LEU A 602 21.56 18.57 2.87
C LEU A 602 22.00 17.14 3.14
N GLY A 603 22.51 16.45 2.11
CA GLY A 603 22.93 15.05 2.17
C GLY A 603 22.05 14.11 1.33
N GLU A 604 22.46 12.85 1.25
CA GLU A 604 21.77 11.80 0.47
C GLU A 604 21.29 10.67 1.41
N GLY A 605 20.11 10.09 1.13
CA GLY A 605 19.53 9.02 1.95
C GLY A 605 19.35 9.39 3.44
N ASN A 606 19.74 8.47 4.33
CA ASN A 606 19.65 8.62 5.80
C ASN A 606 20.67 9.60 6.40
N SER A 607 21.59 10.15 5.59
CA SER A 607 22.54 11.19 6.01
C SER A 607 22.00 12.63 5.86
N LYS A 608 20.73 12.79 5.44
CA LYS A 608 20.07 14.08 5.32
C LYS A 608 20.02 14.79 6.68
N ARG A 609 20.74 15.90 6.78
CA ARG A 609 20.77 16.78 7.94
C ARG A 609 20.08 18.11 7.62
N LEU A 610 19.32 18.62 8.57
CA LEU A 610 18.72 19.94 8.46
C LEU A 610 19.80 21.01 8.65
N VAL A 611 19.87 21.96 7.73
CA VAL A 611 20.73 23.14 7.81
C VAL A 611 19.85 24.37 7.68
N ALA A 612 19.95 25.26 8.67
CA ALA A 612 19.25 26.54 8.67
C ALA A 612 20.16 27.63 8.12
N TYR A 613 19.68 28.33 7.09
CA TYR A 613 20.30 29.53 6.55
C TYR A 613 19.54 30.74 7.09
N VAL A 614 20.23 31.60 7.82
CA VAL A 614 19.63 32.74 8.52
C VAL A 614 20.27 34.05 8.10
N VAL A 615 19.45 35.06 7.81
CA VAL A 615 19.91 36.43 7.58
C VAL A 615 19.91 37.15 8.92
N ALA A 616 21.10 37.44 9.46
CA ALA A 616 21.30 38.03 10.79
C ALA A 616 22.54 38.93 10.81
N GLU A 617 22.62 39.85 11.78
CA GLU A 617 23.85 40.64 12.03
C GLU A 617 24.96 39.74 12.63
N PRO A 618 26.26 40.08 12.46
CA PRO A 618 27.35 39.23 12.95
C PRO A 618 27.34 39.17 14.48
N MET A 619 27.36 37.95 15.04
CA MET A 619 27.37 37.71 16.47
C MET A 619 28.15 36.43 16.79
N ASP A 620 29.00 36.48 17.81
CA ASP A 620 29.64 35.29 18.36
C ASP A 620 28.57 34.37 18.98
N GLU A 621 28.73 33.05 18.84
CA GLU A 621 27.80 32.03 19.36
C GLU A 621 26.37 32.05 18.74
N LEU A 622 26.15 32.72 17.61
CA LEU A 622 24.85 32.78 16.92
C LEU A 622 24.23 31.38 16.71
N ALA A 623 25.03 30.39 16.32
CA ALA A 623 24.57 29.02 16.13
C ALA A 623 24.09 28.37 17.44
N HIS A 624 24.76 28.64 18.56
CA HIS A 624 24.36 28.15 19.89
C HIS A 624 23.05 28.81 20.33
N THR A 625 22.95 30.14 20.22
CA THR A 625 21.75 30.91 20.59
C THR A 625 20.51 30.47 19.79
N LEU A 626 20.64 30.29 18.47
CA LEU A 626 19.53 29.86 17.62
C LEU A 626 19.15 28.41 17.87
N ARG A 627 20.13 27.54 18.13
CA ARG A 627 19.87 26.14 18.52
C ARG A 627 19.09 26.07 19.82
N GLU A 628 19.47 26.81 20.85
CA GLU A 628 18.75 26.86 22.13
C GLU A 628 17.33 27.43 21.97
N HIS A 629 17.16 28.48 21.18
CA HIS A 629 15.83 29.06 20.92
C HIS A 629 14.90 28.05 20.22
N VAL A 630 15.40 27.38 19.17
CA VAL A 630 14.60 26.39 18.43
C VAL A 630 14.38 25.13 19.26
N SER A 631 15.38 24.62 19.99
CA SER A 631 15.24 23.44 20.85
C SER A 631 14.30 23.66 22.04
N SER A 632 14.13 24.92 22.48
CA SER A 632 13.13 25.27 23.51
C SER A 632 11.68 25.28 23.00
N LYS A 633 11.46 25.29 21.68
CA LYS A 633 10.15 25.47 21.04
C LYS A 633 9.75 24.36 20.08
N LEU A 634 10.71 23.57 19.61
CA LEU A 634 10.52 22.48 18.67
C LEU A 634 11.17 21.20 19.22
N PRO A 635 10.65 20.02 18.86
CA PRO A 635 11.29 18.73 19.16
C PRO A 635 12.71 18.64 18.60
N GLU A 636 13.58 17.87 19.24
CA GLU A 636 15.02 17.78 18.91
C GLU A 636 15.29 17.37 17.45
N TYR A 637 14.45 16.52 16.85
CA TYR A 637 14.58 16.10 15.45
C TYR A 637 14.25 17.21 14.42
N MET A 638 13.56 18.28 14.84
CA MET A 638 13.30 19.48 14.03
C MET A 638 14.39 20.55 14.20
N VAL A 639 15.33 20.36 15.13
CA VAL A 639 16.41 21.31 15.38
C VAL A 639 17.50 21.13 14.31
N PRO A 640 17.84 22.18 13.53
CA PRO A 640 18.90 22.11 12.54
C PRO A 640 20.25 21.68 13.14
N ALA A 641 20.97 20.82 12.42
CA ALA A 641 22.29 20.33 12.80
C ALA A 641 23.39 21.38 12.59
N ALA A 642 23.13 22.39 11.75
CA ALA A 642 24.02 23.51 11.49
C ALA A 642 23.20 24.79 11.21
N PHE A 643 23.76 25.94 11.59
CA PHE A 643 23.18 27.28 11.39
C PHE A 643 24.19 28.15 10.64
N VAL A 644 23.85 28.51 9.41
CA VAL A 644 24.73 29.27 8.49
C VAL A 644 24.20 30.69 8.35
N ARG A 645 25.00 31.69 8.74
CA ARG A 645 24.64 33.10 8.59
C ARG A 645 24.89 33.58 7.16
N LEU A 646 23.93 34.33 6.61
CA LEU A 646 24.02 35.02 5.33
C LEU A 646 23.77 36.52 5.48
N ASP A 647 24.32 37.34 4.58
CA ASP A 647 24.01 38.77 4.49
C ASP A 647 22.66 39.04 3.80
N VAL A 648 22.32 38.20 2.82
CA VAL A 648 21.06 38.23 2.05
C VAL A 648 20.81 36.84 1.46
N LEU A 649 19.54 36.47 1.24
CA LEU A 649 19.22 35.23 0.53
C LEU A 649 19.57 35.32 -0.96
N PRO A 650 20.23 34.32 -1.55
CA PRO A 650 20.47 34.30 -2.98
C PRO A 650 19.15 34.05 -3.73
N LEU A 651 18.76 34.97 -4.61
CA LEU A 651 17.57 34.86 -5.45
C LEU A 651 17.95 34.71 -6.93
N THR A 652 17.22 33.87 -7.63
CA THR A 652 17.21 33.80 -9.11
C THR A 652 16.71 35.11 -9.72
N PRO A 653 16.99 35.38 -11.01
CA PRO A 653 16.47 36.57 -11.71
C PRO A 653 14.93 36.73 -11.70
N ASN A 654 14.20 35.66 -11.38
CA ASN A 654 12.74 35.65 -11.28
C ASN A 654 12.23 35.85 -9.82
N GLY A 655 13.10 36.20 -8.87
CA GLY A 655 12.73 36.47 -7.49
C GLY A 655 12.46 35.24 -6.62
N LYS A 656 12.84 34.03 -7.07
CA LYS A 656 12.76 32.79 -6.27
C LYS A 656 14.12 32.45 -5.66
N LEU A 657 14.14 31.80 -4.50
CA LEU A 657 15.37 31.30 -3.85
C LEU A 657 16.22 30.45 -4.81
N ASP A 658 17.50 30.80 -4.94
CA ASP A 658 18.49 30.01 -5.66
C ASP A 658 19.21 29.05 -4.71
N ARG A 659 18.64 27.84 -4.56
CA ARG A 659 19.17 26.81 -3.66
C ARG A 659 20.59 26.33 -4.02
N ARG A 660 21.03 26.52 -5.27
CA ARG A 660 22.37 26.12 -5.72
C ARG A 660 23.45 27.13 -5.31
N ALA A 661 23.04 28.34 -4.95
CA ALA A 661 23.92 29.41 -4.52
C ALA A 661 24.07 29.50 -2.99
N LEU A 662 23.49 28.55 -2.23
CA LEU A 662 23.66 28.46 -0.78
C LEU A 662 25.04 27.86 -0.44
N PRO A 663 25.83 28.46 0.47
CA PRO A 663 27.16 27.97 0.84
C PRO A 663 27.10 26.72 1.73
N GLU A 664 28.08 25.82 1.62
CA GLU A 664 28.16 24.65 2.51
C GLU A 664 28.58 25.02 3.95
N PRO A 665 28.11 24.29 5.00
CA PRO A 665 28.52 24.54 6.38
C PRO A 665 30.00 24.18 6.63
N ASP A 666 30.74 25.05 7.32
CA ASP A 666 32.15 24.86 7.70
C ASP A 666 32.31 24.16 9.07
N ILE A 667 33.54 23.85 9.49
CA ILE A 667 33.83 23.15 10.76
C ILE A 667 33.40 23.99 11.98
N GLU A 668 33.42 25.32 11.90
CA GLU A 668 32.90 26.21 12.94
C GLU A 668 31.36 26.18 13.03
N SER A 669 30.69 25.63 12.00
CA SER A 669 29.27 25.30 12.03
C SER A 669 28.95 24.00 12.81
N PHE A 670 29.97 23.26 13.28
CA PHE A 670 29.86 22.02 14.07
C PHE A 670 30.68 22.08 15.38
N VAL A 671 30.35 21.27 16.40
CA VAL A 671 30.98 21.32 17.75
C VAL A 671 31.84 20.05 18.01
N SER A 672 33.17 20.11 18.31
CA SER A 672 33.98 18.92 18.70
C SER A 672 35.19 19.18 19.67
N GLN A 673 35.66 18.16 20.43
CA GLN A 673 36.66 18.18 21.55
C GLN A 673 37.95 17.31 21.32
N GLY A 674 39.08 17.54 22.04
CA GLY A 674 40.45 16.96 21.85
C GLY A 674 40.95 15.81 22.79
N TYR A 675 42.25 15.41 22.70
CA TYR A 675 42.89 14.18 23.28
C TYR A 675 43.20 14.18 24.81
N GLU A 676 43.03 13.03 25.49
CA GLU A 676 43.24 12.82 26.96
C GLU A 676 43.73 11.37 27.31
N ALA A 677 44.65 11.18 28.27
CA ALA A 677 45.32 9.88 28.52
C ALA A 677 44.51 8.86 29.40
N PRO A 678 44.56 7.53 29.13
CA PRO A 678 43.91 6.48 29.94
C PRO A 678 44.30 6.45 31.42
N GLN A 679 43.35 6.11 32.32
CA GLN A 679 43.51 6.12 33.77
C GLN A 679 43.24 4.75 34.42
N GLY A 680 44.18 4.28 35.26
CA GLY A 680 44.03 3.01 35.97
C GLY A 680 44.38 1.77 35.13
N GLU A 681 44.40 0.61 35.78
CA GLU A 681 44.91 -0.64 35.20
C GLU A 681 44.01 -1.18 34.06
N ILE A 682 42.68 -1.07 34.22
CA ILE A 682 41.70 -1.57 33.24
C ILE A 682 41.71 -0.72 31.96
N GLU A 683 41.66 0.61 32.07
CA GLU A 683 41.74 1.50 30.89
C GLU A 683 43.10 1.37 30.18
N SER A 684 44.20 1.23 30.93
CA SER A 684 45.54 1.07 30.34
C SER A 684 45.68 -0.25 29.57
N ASN A 685 45.12 -1.34 30.11
CA ASN A 685 45.11 -2.64 29.44
C ASN A 685 44.18 -2.63 28.21
N LEU A 686 43.00 -2.01 28.30
CA LEU A 686 42.11 -1.81 27.16
C LEU A 686 42.76 -0.97 26.06
N ALA A 687 43.43 0.13 26.41
CA ALA A 687 44.08 1.02 25.46
C ALA A 687 45.24 0.32 24.74
N THR A 688 45.99 -0.53 25.45
CA THR A 688 47.06 -1.35 24.88
C THR A 688 46.50 -2.38 23.89
N ILE A 689 45.44 -3.10 24.28
CA ILE A 689 44.79 -4.10 23.43
C ILE A 689 44.17 -3.44 22.18
N TRP A 690 43.56 -2.26 22.33
CA TRP A 690 42.99 -1.50 21.20
C TRP A 690 44.07 -0.98 20.27
N ALA A 691 45.16 -0.40 20.78
CA ALA A 691 46.29 0.04 19.98
C ALA A 691 46.89 -1.10 19.14
N GLU A 692 47.03 -2.30 19.73
CA GLU A 692 47.55 -3.48 19.05
C GLU A 692 46.61 -4.05 17.98
N VAL A 693 45.31 -4.07 18.24
CA VAL A 693 44.30 -4.62 17.32
C VAL A 693 44.00 -3.64 16.18
N LEU A 694 43.94 -2.35 16.46
CA LEU A 694 43.66 -1.28 15.50
C LEU A 694 44.92 -0.79 14.77
N LYS A 695 46.12 -1.21 15.22
CA LYS A 695 47.44 -0.81 14.69
C LYS A 695 47.67 0.71 14.71
N ILE A 696 47.35 1.35 15.82
CA ILE A 696 47.49 2.80 16.04
C ILE A 696 48.42 3.08 17.22
N ASP A 697 49.12 4.22 17.19
CA ASP A 697 50.21 4.51 18.15
C ASP A 697 49.70 4.77 19.58
N ARG A 698 48.56 5.46 19.75
CA ARG A 698 47.97 5.82 21.06
C ARG A 698 46.45 5.93 20.97
N VAL A 699 45.77 5.56 22.06
CA VAL A 699 44.30 5.67 22.25
C VAL A 699 44.02 6.60 23.43
N SER A 700 43.13 7.59 23.24
CA SER A 700 42.59 8.49 24.26
C SER A 700 41.56 7.78 25.13
N ARG A 701 41.39 8.21 26.38
CA ARG A 701 40.33 7.67 27.25
C ARG A 701 38.92 7.95 26.76
N ASN A 702 38.75 9.03 26.00
CA ASN A 702 37.48 9.43 25.39
C ASN A 702 37.36 8.97 23.93
N ASP A 703 38.33 8.18 23.42
CA ASP A 703 38.24 7.65 22.07
C ASP A 703 37.19 6.56 21.98
N ASN A 704 36.44 6.59 20.88
CA ASN A 704 35.44 5.61 20.52
C ASN A 704 36.04 4.55 19.58
N PHE A 705 35.87 3.27 19.91
CA PHE A 705 36.42 2.12 19.20
C PHE A 705 36.12 2.12 17.69
N PHE A 706 34.87 2.45 17.33
CA PHE A 706 34.41 2.44 15.94
C PHE A 706 34.92 3.64 15.16
N MET A 707 35.02 4.79 15.84
CA MET A 707 35.58 6.00 15.24
C MET A 707 37.07 5.86 14.91
N LEU A 708 37.77 4.95 15.60
CA LEU A 708 39.17 4.60 15.33
C LEU A 708 39.34 3.48 14.29
N GLY A 709 38.28 3.10 13.57
CA GLY A 709 38.33 2.09 12.51
C GLY A 709 38.13 0.64 12.98
N GLY A 710 37.61 0.44 14.20
CA GLY A 710 37.22 -0.86 14.71
C GLY A 710 35.99 -1.43 14.00
N HIS A 711 35.96 -2.73 13.75
CA HIS A 711 34.82 -3.45 13.17
C HIS A 711 34.63 -4.82 13.83
N SER A 712 33.50 -5.48 13.56
CA SER A 712 33.01 -6.67 14.29
C SER A 712 34.01 -7.84 14.36
N LEU A 713 34.84 -8.02 13.33
CA LEU A 713 35.90 -9.04 13.32
C LEU A 713 37.04 -8.72 14.31
N LEU A 714 37.37 -7.45 14.50
CA LEU A 714 38.39 -6.99 15.46
C LEU A 714 37.87 -7.08 16.90
N ILE A 715 36.56 -6.94 17.11
CA ILE A 715 35.91 -7.13 18.41
C ILE A 715 36.10 -8.56 18.91
N VAL A 716 35.93 -9.55 18.03
CA VAL A 716 36.18 -10.96 18.38
C VAL A 716 37.64 -11.16 18.81
N GLN A 717 38.60 -10.50 18.15
CA GLN A 717 40.02 -10.55 18.55
C GLN A 717 40.28 -9.86 19.89
N ILE A 718 39.57 -8.76 20.18
CA ILE A 718 39.66 -8.05 21.47
C ILE A 718 39.10 -8.91 22.59
N ILE A 719 37.94 -9.54 22.39
CA ILE A 719 37.30 -10.42 23.38
C ILE A 719 38.20 -11.62 23.69
N GLU A 720 38.82 -12.22 22.68
CA GLU A 720 39.75 -13.32 22.86
C GLU A 720 40.99 -12.91 23.66
N ARG A 721 41.54 -11.72 23.39
CA ARG A 721 42.68 -11.16 24.13
C ARG A 721 42.30 -10.74 25.56
N LEU A 722 41.12 -10.16 25.76
CA LEU A 722 40.60 -9.79 27.08
C LEU A 722 40.36 -11.03 27.95
N ARG A 723 39.85 -12.12 27.37
CA ARG A 723 39.68 -13.39 28.07
C ARG A 723 41.00 -13.96 28.59
N ARG A 724 42.11 -13.81 27.85
CA ARG A 724 43.47 -14.25 28.28
C ARG A 724 44.01 -13.49 29.48
N VAL A 725 43.54 -12.27 29.73
CA VAL A 725 43.91 -11.44 30.89
C VAL A 725 42.82 -11.46 31.99
N GLY A 726 41.88 -12.42 31.92
CA GLY A 726 40.88 -12.66 32.96
C GLY A 726 39.71 -11.68 32.95
N MET A 727 39.49 -10.97 31.84
CA MET A 727 38.35 -10.05 31.64
C MET A 727 37.37 -10.67 30.64
N GLU A 728 36.15 -10.96 31.07
CA GLU A 728 35.09 -11.43 30.20
C GLU A 728 34.13 -10.29 29.88
N ILE A 729 33.99 -9.99 28.59
CA ILE A 729 33.00 -9.05 28.08
C ILE A 729 32.23 -9.71 26.94
N SER A 730 30.94 -9.41 26.87
CA SER A 730 30.15 -9.76 25.70
C SER A 730 30.48 -8.81 24.53
N VAL A 731 30.24 -9.27 23.30
CA VAL A 731 30.29 -8.40 22.11
C VAL A 731 29.39 -7.19 22.30
N ARG A 732 28.19 -7.40 22.86
CA ARG A 732 27.20 -6.39 23.23
C ARG A 732 27.79 -5.28 24.11
N THR A 733 28.51 -5.62 25.18
CA THR A 733 29.06 -4.64 26.12
C THR A 733 30.04 -3.64 25.47
N LEU A 734 30.79 -4.09 24.46
CA LEU A 734 31.73 -3.26 23.70
C LEU A 734 31.02 -2.36 22.68
N PHE A 735 29.89 -2.80 22.11
CA PHE A 735 29.03 -1.98 21.25
C PHE A 735 28.28 -0.91 22.04
N GLU A 736 27.75 -1.26 23.22
CA GLU A 736 26.99 -0.33 24.09
C GLU A 736 27.88 0.74 24.72
N ASN A 737 29.14 0.40 25.02
CA ASN A 737 30.08 1.29 25.68
C ASN A 737 31.35 1.44 24.81
N PRO A 738 31.25 2.04 23.62
CA PRO A 738 32.34 2.05 22.65
C PRO A 738 33.46 3.01 23.01
N THR A 739 33.29 3.82 24.06
CA THR A 739 34.30 4.76 24.56
C THR A 739 35.16 4.08 25.62
N LEU A 740 36.49 4.19 25.50
CA LEU A 740 37.44 3.41 26.31
C LEU A 740 37.20 3.50 27.82
N SER A 741 36.98 4.69 28.37
CA SER A 741 36.72 4.87 29.81
C SER A 741 35.38 4.31 30.26
N ILE A 742 34.37 4.31 29.38
CA ILE A 742 33.02 3.81 29.69
C ILE A 742 33.01 2.27 29.65
N LEU A 743 33.72 1.67 28.69
CA LEU A 743 33.91 0.22 28.63
C LEU A 743 34.62 -0.31 29.88
N ALA A 744 35.65 0.39 30.36
CA ALA A 744 36.35 0.01 31.58
C ALA A 744 35.43 -0.02 32.82
N GLN A 745 34.44 0.87 32.87
CA GLN A 745 33.47 0.93 33.97
C GLN A 745 32.45 -0.21 33.91
N SER A 746 31.95 -0.59 32.73
CA SER A 746 30.96 -1.67 32.59
C SER A 746 31.54 -3.06 32.94
N ILE A 747 32.83 -3.28 32.64
CA ILE A 747 33.58 -4.49 33.06
C ILE A 747 33.60 -4.64 34.58
N THR A 748 33.64 -3.53 35.31
CA THR A 748 33.67 -3.54 36.78
C THR A 748 32.30 -3.93 37.37
N GLN A 749 31.20 -3.73 36.64
CA GLN A 749 29.83 -3.95 37.09
C GLN A 749 29.26 -5.35 36.78
N SER A 750 29.70 -6.01 35.69
CA SER A 750 29.15 -7.30 35.22
C SER A 750 29.48 -8.54 36.07
N ARG A 751 30.23 -8.41 37.17
CA ARG A 751 30.65 -9.54 38.01
C ARG A 751 29.57 -10.11 38.95
N ALA A 752 28.33 -9.63 38.88
CA ALA A 752 27.22 -10.07 39.74
C ALA A 752 25.98 -10.47 38.89
N ALA A 753 25.78 -11.76 38.62
CA ALA A 753 24.55 -12.30 38.05
C ALA A 753 23.75 -13.09 39.11
N THR A 754 22.45 -12.81 39.20
CA THR A 754 21.54 -13.12 40.32
C THR A 754 20.81 -14.46 40.14
N GLU A 755 20.83 -15.36 41.12
CA GLU A 755 19.97 -16.56 41.17
C GLU A 755 18.48 -16.18 41.34
N ALA A 756 17.56 -16.92 40.70
CA ALA A 756 16.12 -16.73 40.88
C ALA A 756 15.69 -16.95 42.34
N PRO A 757 14.79 -16.13 42.92
CA PRO A 757 14.31 -16.32 44.29
C PRO A 757 13.69 -17.71 44.48
N LYS A 758 14.03 -18.40 45.58
CA LYS A 758 13.48 -19.73 45.89
C LYS A 758 11.97 -19.67 46.15
N ASN A 759 11.26 -20.77 45.86
CA ASN A 759 9.88 -20.94 46.35
C ASN A 759 9.90 -21.08 47.87
N LEU A 760 9.13 -20.26 48.57
CA LEU A 760 9.04 -20.28 50.03
C LEU A 760 7.85 -21.12 50.54
N LEU A 761 6.95 -21.56 49.66
CA LEU A 761 5.84 -22.45 50.00
C LEU A 761 6.29 -23.90 50.11
N THR A 762 5.96 -24.54 51.24
CA THR A 762 6.27 -25.94 51.54
C THR A 762 4.99 -26.74 51.79
N LEU A 763 5.11 -28.08 51.89
CA LEU A 763 3.96 -28.96 52.22
C LEU A 763 3.38 -28.66 53.61
N ASP A 764 4.17 -28.10 54.53
CA ASP A 764 3.74 -27.76 55.89
C ASP A 764 3.10 -26.36 55.99
N THR A 765 3.01 -25.63 54.87
CA THR A 765 2.44 -24.28 54.84
C THR A 765 0.94 -24.34 55.08
N THR A 766 0.48 -23.70 56.15
CA THR A 766 -0.95 -23.66 56.53
C THR A 766 -1.62 -22.30 56.26
N ARG A 767 -0.83 -21.26 56.04
CA ARG A 767 -1.27 -19.91 55.67
C ARG A 767 -0.25 -19.28 54.72
N ILE A 768 -0.74 -18.63 53.66
CA ILE A 768 0.08 -17.91 52.68
C ILE A 768 0.05 -16.42 53.03
N THR A 769 1.20 -15.76 53.00
CA THR A 769 1.35 -14.31 53.20
C THR A 769 2.13 -13.69 52.04
N PRO A 770 2.01 -12.38 51.79
CA PRO A 770 2.69 -11.72 50.67
C PRO A 770 4.21 -11.93 50.65
N GLU A 771 4.86 -11.99 51.81
CA GLU A 771 6.32 -12.17 51.91
C GLU A 771 6.80 -13.55 51.43
N LEU A 772 5.89 -14.52 51.34
CA LEU A 772 6.19 -15.86 50.80
C LEU A 772 6.16 -15.90 49.27
N LEU A 773 5.72 -14.83 48.61
CA LEU A 773 5.46 -14.76 47.17
C LEU A 773 6.36 -13.71 46.48
N PRO A 774 7.67 -13.93 46.36
CA PRO A 774 8.64 -12.92 45.89
C PRO A 774 8.50 -12.53 44.41
N LEU A 775 7.62 -13.20 43.64
CA LEU A 775 7.47 -13.02 42.20
C LEU A 775 6.12 -12.39 41.81
N ILE A 776 5.36 -11.87 42.77
CA ILE A 776 4.12 -11.12 42.54
C ILE A 776 3.93 -10.05 43.62
N ASP A 777 3.48 -8.87 43.21
CA ASP A 777 3.04 -7.84 44.14
C ASP A 777 1.53 -8.00 44.36
N ILE A 778 1.15 -8.50 45.53
CA ILE A 778 -0.23 -8.91 45.84
C ILE A 778 -0.57 -8.64 47.31
N THR A 779 -1.83 -8.31 47.61
CA THR A 779 -2.28 -8.06 48.99
C THR A 779 -2.71 -9.34 49.70
N GLN A 780 -2.90 -9.29 51.02
CA GLN A 780 -3.43 -10.44 51.76
C GLN A 780 -4.87 -10.77 51.35
N ASP A 781 -5.70 -9.77 51.04
CA ASP A 781 -7.09 -9.97 50.62
C ASP A 781 -7.17 -10.72 49.29
N ASP A 782 -6.26 -10.41 48.35
CA ASP A 782 -6.12 -11.11 47.08
C ASP A 782 -5.71 -12.58 47.31
N ILE A 783 -4.75 -12.84 48.21
CA ILE A 783 -4.32 -14.21 48.56
C ILE A 783 -5.48 -15.00 49.15
N ASP A 784 -6.25 -14.40 50.06
CA ASP A 784 -7.39 -15.05 50.69
C ASP A 784 -8.49 -15.36 49.66
N LEU A 785 -8.69 -14.48 48.67
CA LEU A 785 -9.58 -14.73 47.52
C LEU A 785 -9.07 -15.90 46.67
N ILE A 786 -7.78 -15.94 46.32
CA ILE A 786 -7.17 -17.06 45.58
C ILE A 786 -7.40 -18.37 46.33
N VAL A 787 -7.08 -18.41 47.62
CA VAL A 787 -7.24 -19.60 48.47
C VAL A 787 -8.69 -20.07 48.51
N SER A 788 -9.66 -19.15 48.50
CA SER A 788 -11.09 -19.49 48.48
C SER A 788 -11.58 -20.13 47.17
N LYS A 789 -10.87 -19.88 46.07
CA LYS A 789 -11.22 -20.36 44.72
C LYS A 789 -10.52 -21.68 44.37
N VAL A 790 -9.44 -22.03 45.06
CA VAL A 790 -8.67 -23.26 44.81
C VAL A 790 -9.26 -24.44 45.59
N GLU A 791 -9.61 -25.51 44.87
CA GLU A 791 -10.01 -26.77 45.50
C GLU A 791 -8.85 -27.35 46.35
N GLY A 792 -9.15 -27.67 47.61
CA GLY A 792 -8.15 -28.07 48.61
C GLY A 792 -7.43 -26.90 49.30
N GLY A 793 -7.73 -25.66 48.94
CA GLY A 793 -7.19 -24.45 49.56
C GLY A 793 -5.67 -24.41 49.56
N VAL A 794 -5.07 -23.90 50.65
CA VAL A 794 -3.61 -23.76 50.81
C VAL A 794 -2.86 -25.09 50.57
N ALA A 795 -3.44 -26.23 50.99
CA ALA A 795 -2.81 -27.53 50.86
C ALA A 795 -2.56 -27.93 49.40
N ASN A 796 -3.36 -27.40 48.46
CA ASN A 796 -3.17 -27.66 47.03
C ASN A 796 -2.36 -26.58 46.31
N ILE A 797 -2.03 -25.44 46.92
CA ILE A 797 -1.27 -24.36 46.25
C ILE A 797 0.23 -24.58 46.38
N GLN A 798 0.89 -24.95 45.28
CA GLN A 798 2.34 -25.12 45.21
C GLN A 798 3.08 -23.78 45.12
N ASP A 799 2.54 -22.82 44.37
CA ASP A 799 3.19 -21.55 44.08
C ASP A 799 2.18 -20.50 43.59
N ILE A 800 2.50 -19.22 43.78
CA ILE A 800 1.74 -18.10 43.22
C ILE A 800 2.74 -17.05 42.71
N TYR A 801 2.63 -16.67 41.44
CA TYR A 801 3.50 -15.66 40.83
C TYR A 801 2.77 -14.88 39.71
N ALA A 802 3.32 -13.74 39.31
CA ALA A 802 2.71 -12.86 38.32
C ALA A 802 2.66 -13.54 36.93
N LEU A 803 1.75 -13.07 36.08
CA LEU A 803 1.78 -13.41 34.66
C LEU A 803 3.04 -12.82 34.00
N SER A 804 3.51 -13.46 32.93
CA SER A 804 4.42 -12.78 32.01
C SER A 804 3.66 -11.71 31.23
N PRO A 805 4.32 -10.65 30.71
CA PRO A 805 3.65 -9.62 29.92
C PRO A 805 2.89 -10.19 28.70
N LEU A 806 3.38 -11.29 28.14
CA LEU A 806 2.72 -11.99 27.05
C LEU A 806 1.44 -12.72 27.52
N GLN A 807 1.49 -13.37 28.68
CA GLN A 807 0.29 -13.99 29.27
C GLN A 807 -0.77 -12.94 29.62
N ASP A 808 -0.37 -11.73 30.06
CA ASP A 808 -1.29 -10.60 30.28
C ASP A 808 -2.00 -10.19 28.99
N GLY A 809 -1.28 -10.12 27.86
CA GLY A 809 -1.86 -9.83 26.55
C GLY A 809 -2.88 -10.88 26.10
N ILE A 810 -2.57 -12.16 26.27
CA ILE A 810 -3.50 -13.26 25.97
C ILE A 810 -4.74 -13.18 26.86
N LEU A 811 -4.56 -12.96 28.17
CA LEU A 811 -5.67 -12.82 29.11
C LEU A 811 -6.58 -11.65 28.72
N PHE A 812 -6.01 -10.51 28.30
CA PHE A 812 -6.79 -9.37 27.82
C PHE A 812 -7.71 -9.76 26.65
N HIS A 813 -7.18 -10.43 25.62
CA HIS A 813 -7.98 -10.88 24.48
C HIS A 813 -9.04 -11.93 24.85
N HIS A 814 -8.70 -12.88 25.73
CA HIS A 814 -9.67 -13.84 26.27
C HIS A 814 -10.85 -13.13 26.95
N THR A 815 -10.58 -12.08 27.73
CA THR A 815 -11.63 -11.29 28.40
C THR A 815 -12.43 -10.38 27.45
N MET A 816 -11.86 -9.98 26.31
CA MET A 816 -12.53 -9.12 25.32
C MET A 816 -13.44 -9.88 24.38
N ALA A 817 -13.08 -11.11 23.99
CA ALA A 817 -13.92 -11.92 23.13
C ALA A 817 -15.25 -12.25 23.83
N THR A 818 -16.36 -12.18 23.07
CA THR A 818 -17.72 -12.35 23.62
C THR A 818 -18.31 -13.74 23.36
N ILE A 819 -17.82 -14.42 22.32
CA ILE A 819 -18.17 -15.79 21.91
C ILE A 819 -16.86 -16.49 21.52
N GLY A 820 -16.69 -17.76 21.91
CA GLY A 820 -15.47 -18.51 21.60
C GLY A 820 -14.20 -17.96 22.24
N ASP A 821 -13.05 -18.57 21.98
CA ASP A 821 -11.77 -18.14 22.53
C ASP A 821 -10.69 -18.13 21.44
N PRO A 822 -10.10 -16.96 21.11
CA PRO A 822 -9.11 -16.85 20.04
C PRO A 822 -7.78 -17.57 20.36
N TYR A 823 -7.54 -17.94 21.61
CA TYR A 823 -6.32 -18.64 22.05
C TYR A 823 -6.58 -20.11 22.45
N LEU A 824 -7.74 -20.67 22.09
CA LEU A 824 -8.04 -22.08 22.28
C LEU A 824 -7.56 -22.90 21.07
N ILE A 825 -6.58 -23.76 21.31
CA ILE A 825 -6.00 -24.66 20.31
C ILE A 825 -6.74 -25.99 20.38
N THR A 826 -7.10 -26.54 19.21
CA THR A 826 -7.72 -27.86 19.10
C THR A 826 -6.96 -28.76 18.14
N ALA A 827 -6.82 -30.03 18.53
CA ALA A 827 -6.22 -31.07 17.72
C ALA A 827 -7.08 -32.34 17.71
N GLN A 828 -7.27 -32.92 16.53
CA GLN A 828 -8.05 -34.12 16.33
C GLN A 828 -7.15 -35.36 16.31
N MET A 829 -7.60 -36.39 17.01
CA MET A 829 -6.93 -37.68 17.14
C MET A 829 -7.95 -38.81 16.97
N SER A 830 -7.48 -39.96 16.52
CA SER A 830 -8.25 -41.20 16.57
C SER A 830 -7.47 -42.32 17.25
N PHE A 831 -8.19 -43.15 18.02
CA PHE A 831 -7.63 -44.27 18.77
C PHE A 831 -8.35 -45.56 18.40
N GLY A 832 -7.60 -46.63 18.15
CA GLY A 832 -8.19 -47.90 17.69
C GLY A 832 -9.10 -48.60 18.70
N ASN A 833 -8.97 -48.32 20.01
CA ASN A 833 -9.85 -48.83 21.06
C ASN A 833 -9.68 -48.07 22.39
N ARG A 834 -10.60 -48.32 23.33
CA ARG A 834 -10.63 -47.65 24.64
C ARG A 834 -9.40 -47.90 25.52
N SER A 835 -8.81 -49.10 25.46
CA SER A 835 -7.63 -49.45 26.28
C SER A 835 -6.40 -48.61 25.91
N ILE A 836 -6.19 -48.38 24.61
CA ILE A 836 -5.09 -47.52 24.14
C ILE A 836 -5.35 -46.06 24.55
N LEU A 837 -6.59 -45.59 24.40
CA LEU A 837 -7.00 -44.24 24.82
C LEU A 837 -6.79 -44.03 26.32
N ASP A 838 -7.25 -44.94 27.18
CA ASP A 838 -7.10 -44.83 28.64
C ASP A 838 -5.62 -44.80 29.04
N ARG A 839 -4.77 -45.61 28.39
CA ARG A 839 -3.31 -45.61 28.64
C ARG A 839 -2.64 -44.31 28.19
N TYR A 840 -3.11 -43.72 27.09
CA TYR A 840 -2.66 -42.41 26.63
C TYR A 840 -3.06 -41.32 27.63
N LEU A 841 -4.32 -41.27 28.06
CA LEU A 841 -4.83 -40.30 29.05
C LEU A 841 -4.11 -40.42 30.40
N ASP A 842 -3.81 -41.64 30.87
CA ASP A 842 -2.97 -41.87 32.07
C ASP A 842 -1.55 -41.31 31.90
N SER A 843 -0.98 -41.44 30.70
CA SER A 843 0.35 -40.87 30.39
C SER A 843 0.31 -39.35 30.35
N VAL A 844 -0.75 -38.73 29.81
CA VAL A 844 -0.99 -37.29 29.87
C VAL A 844 -1.08 -36.82 31.33
N GLN A 845 -1.82 -37.51 32.19
CA GLN A 845 -1.93 -37.17 33.61
C GLN A 845 -0.57 -37.21 34.32
N LYS A 846 0.31 -38.16 33.98
CA LYS A 846 1.67 -38.24 34.53
C LYS A 846 2.53 -37.03 34.10
N VAL A 847 2.36 -36.56 32.87
CA VAL A 847 3.05 -35.37 32.36
C VAL A 847 2.52 -34.11 33.04
N ILE A 848 1.20 -33.99 33.24
CA ILE A 848 0.59 -32.90 34.05
C ILE A 848 1.20 -32.86 35.46
N ASN A 849 1.30 -34.01 36.13
CA ASN A 849 1.89 -34.08 37.46
C ASN A 849 3.37 -33.65 37.49
N ARG A 850 4.08 -33.80 36.37
CA ARG A 850 5.51 -33.51 36.25
C ARG A 850 5.79 -32.02 36.00
N HIS A 851 4.94 -31.31 35.27
CA HIS A 851 5.19 -29.92 34.86
C HIS A 851 4.24 -28.94 35.55
N ASP A 852 4.81 -27.98 36.28
CA ASP A 852 4.05 -26.96 37.01
C ASP A 852 3.08 -26.18 36.11
N VAL A 853 3.52 -25.80 34.91
CA VAL A 853 2.71 -24.99 33.97
C VAL A 853 1.42 -25.70 33.55
N LEU A 854 1.43 -27.03 33.44
CA LEU A 854 0.24 -27.81 33.09
C LEU A 854 -0.76 -27.93 34.25
N ARG A 855 -0.34 -27.64 35.48
CA ARG A 855 -1.18 -27.55 36.69
C ARG A 855 -1.43 -26.12 37.14
N THR A 856 -1.21 -25.14 36.26
CA THR A 856 -1.36 -23.73 36.57
C THR A 856 -2.73 -23.22 36.14
N ALA A 857 -3.43 -22.55 37.07
CA ALA A 857 -4.64 -21.78 36.81
C ALA A 857 -4.30 -20.28 36.73
N ILE A 858 -5.10 -19.52 36.00
CA ILE A 858 -4.97 -18.07 35.86
C ILE A 858 -6.14 -17.42 36.58
N LEU A 859 -5.86 -16.65 37.64
CA LEU A 859 -6.87 -15.93 38.41
C LEU A 859 -6.62 -14.43 38.25
N TRP A 860 -7.67 -13.67 37.98
CA TRP A 860 -7.60 -12.21 37.80
C TRP A 860 -8.84 -11.49 38.32
N GLU A 861 -10.00 -12.16 38.33
CA GLU A 861 -11.26 -11.58 38.76
C GLU A 861 -11.22 -11.13 40.22
N GLY A 862 -11.33 -9.81 40.43
CA GLY A 862 -11.33 -9.22 41.76
C GLY A 862 -9.96 -9.15 42.45
N LEU A 863 -8.87 -9.52 41.76
CA LEU A 863 -7.51 -9.38 42.26
C LEU A 863 -6.90 -8.04 41.83
N SER A 864 -6.00 -7.49 42.65
CA SER A 864 -5.23 -6.30 42.27
C SER A 864 -4.28 -6.57 41.09
N THR A 865 -3.77 -7.80 41.01
CA THR A 865 -2.77 -8.25 40.04
C THR A 865 -3.16 -9.65 39.57
N PRO A 866 -3.27 -9.91 38.25
CA PRO A 866 -3.45 -11.25 37.72
C PRO A 866 -2.35 -12.21 38.21
N ALA A 867 -2.74 -13.42 38.58
CA ALA A 867 -1.86 -14.40 39.20
C ALA A 867 -1.90 -15.75 38.49
N GLN A 868 -0.71 -16.33 38.29
CA GLN A 868 -0.53 -17.76 38.01
C GLN A 868 -0.56 -18.51 39.34
N VAL A 869 -1.48 -19.46 39.47
CA VAL A 869 -1.66 -20.27 40.68
C VAL A 869 -1.32 -21.72 40.34
N VAL A 870 -0.16 -22.18 40.79
CA VAL A 870 0.33 -23.55 40.52
C VAL A 870 -0.27 -24.50 41.55
N LEU A 871 -1.02 -25.50 41.09
CA LEU A 871 -1.62 -26.50 41.96
C LEU A 871 -0.72 -27.71 42.13
N ARG A 872 -0.60 -28.29 43.33
CA ARG A 872 0.10 -29.57 43.58
C ARG A 872 -0.56 -30.73 42.86
N HIS A 873 -1.88 -30.73 42.80
CA HIS A 873 -2.68 -31.74 42.13
C HIS A 873 -3.73 -31.07 41.24
N ALA A 874 -3.74 -31.45 39.96
CA ALA A 874 -4.78 -31.10 39.01
C ALA A 874 -5.11 -32.35 38.17
N ALA A 875 -6.39 -32.73 38.12
CA ALA A 875 -6.86 -33.92 37.42
C ALA A 875 -7.23 -33.58 35.97
N LEU A 876 -6.82 -34.42 35.03
CA LEU A 876 -7.14 -34.28 33.61
C LEU A 876 -8.66 -34.35 33.41
N SER A 877 -9.21 -33.34 32.74
CA SER A 877 -10.63 -33.30 32.38
C SER A 877 -10.86 -34.07 31.09
N THR A 878 -11.72 -35.09 31.15
CA THR A 878 -12.17 -35.87 29.98
C THR A 878 -13.70 -35.88 29.92
N MET A 879 -14.27 -35.51 28.78
CA MET A 879 -15.70 -35.50 28.52
C MET A 879 -16.03 -36.53 27.44
N GLU A 880 -16.87 -37.50 27.78
CA GLU A 880 -17.33 -38.52 26.84
C GLU A 880 -18.71 -38.14 26.29
N LEU A 881 -18.82 -38.03 24.96
CA LEU A 881 -20.06 -37.70 24.26
C LEU A 881 -20.74 -38.96 23.73
N SER A 882 -22.07 -38.99 23.86
CA SER A 882 -22.93 -39.97 23.19
C SER A 882 -23.56 -39.31 21.97
N LEU A 883 -23.04 -39.62 20.77
CA LEU A 883 -23.42 -38.98 19.51
C LEU A 883 -24.16 -39.97 18.60
N ASP A 884 -25.13 -39.50 17.80
CA ASP A 884 -25.85 -40.34 16.82
C ASP A 884 -25.11 -40.29 15.48
N PRO A 885 -24.61 -41.43 14.94
CA PRO A 885 -23.92 -41.44 13.65
C PRO A 885 -24.78 -41.01 12.45
N LYS A 886 -26.10 -40.86 12.63
CA LYS A 886 -27.00 -40.30 11.60
C LYS A 886 -26.77 -38.81 11.34
N ASP A 887 -26.19 -38.07 12.28
CA ASP A 887 -25.97 -36.62 12.18
C ASP A 887 -24.63 -36.25 11.51
N GLY A 888 -23.99 -37.24 10.86
CA GLY A 888 -22.69 -37.14 10.18
C GLY A 888 -21.61 -37.99 10.84
N PRO A 889 -20.37 -38.00 10.31
CA PRO A 889 -19.25 -38.69 10.94
C PRO A 889 -19.05 -38.25 12.39
N ILE A 890 -18.83 -39.20 13.30
CA ILE A 890 -18.67 -38.91 14.75
C ILE A 890 -17.50 -37.95 14.97
N ALA A 891 -16.40 -38.17 14.27
CA ALA A 891 -15.24 -37.28 14.19
C ALA A 891 -15.62 -35.80 13.94
N ASP A 892 -16.45 -35.53 12.93
CA ASP A 892 -16.88 -34.18 12.57
C ASP A 892 -17.86 -33.59 13.60
N GLN A 893 -18.68 -34.43 14.23
CA GLN A 893 -19.58 -34.01 15.30
C GLN A 893 -18.80 -33.58 16.55
N VAL A 894 -17.78 -34.33 16.96
CA VAL A 894 -16.89 -33.95 18.08
C VAL A 894 -16.14 -32.66 17.76
N LEU A 895 -15.65 -32.51 16.52
CA LEU A 895 -14.97 -31.30 16.08
C LEU A 895 -15.89 -30.06 16.11
N ARG A 896 -17.14 -30.19 15.64
CA ARG A 896 -18.15 -29.12 15.73
C ARG A 896 -18.48 -28.75 17.18
N PHE A 897 -18.59 -29.74 18.07
CA PHE A 897 -18.87 -29.50 19.49
C PHE A 897 -17.74 -28.74 20.21
N THR A 898 -16.52 -28.86 19.69
CA THR A 898 -15.30 -28.28 20.25
C THR A 898 -14.80 -27.09 19.44
N ASP A 899 -15.64 -26.50 18.60
CA ASP A 899 -15.27 -25.37 17.75
C ASP A 899 -14.81 -24.18 18.61
N PRO A 900 -13.55 -23.72 18.49
CA PRO A 900 -13.04 -22.58 19.25
C PRO A 900 -13.83 -21.28 19.06
N ARG A 901 -14.58 -21.15 17.96
CA ARG A 901 -15.45 -19.98 17.69
C ARG A 901 -16.67 -19.93 18.61
N GLU A 902 -17.05 -21.07 19.18
CA GLU A 902 -18.23 -21.19 20.05
C GLU A 902 -17.86 -21.67 21.46
N HIS A 903 -16.67 -22.25 21.64
CA HIS A 903 -16.24 -22.88 22.89
C HIS A 903 -15.15 -22.09 23.63
N ARG A 904 -15.14 -22.21 24.97
CA ARG A 904 -14.13 -21.62 25.87
C ARG A 904 -13.72 -22.60 26.96
N ILE A 905 -12.48 -22.51 27.43
CA ILE A 905 -12.04 -23.15 28.68
C ILE A 905 -12.02 -22.10 29.80
N ASP A 906 -12.45 -22.49 30.99
CA ASP A 906 -12.34 -21.66 32.19
C ASP A 906 -10.88 -21.60 32.66
N LEU A 907 -10.25 -20.44 32.47
CA LEU A 907 -8.83 -20.22 32.81
C LEU A 907 -8.56 -20.30 34.33
N THR A 908 -9.59 -20.23 35.17
CA THR A 908 -9.46 -20.35 36.63
C THR A 908 -9.35 -21.80 37.12
N GLN A 909 -9.51 -22.79 36.23
CA GLN A 909 -9.55 -24.22 36.58
C GLN A 909 -8.45 -25.01 35.88
N ALA A 910 -7.35 -25.29 36.58
CA ALA A 910 -6.29 -26.16 36.06
C ALA A 910 -6.71 -27.65 36.05
N PRO A 911 -6.23 -28.46 35.09
CA PRO A 911 -5.34 -28.09 33.98
C PRO A 911 -6.09 -27.34 32.87
N LEU A 912 -5.43 -26.38 32.20
CA LEU A 912 -5.98 -25.64 31.04
C LEU A 912 -5.91 -26.48 29.75
N MET A 913 -6.39 -27.71 29.88
CA MET A 913 -6.31 -28.79 28.93
C MET A 913 -7.47 -29.76 29.14
N ARG A 914 -8.18 -30.13 28.07
CA ARG A 914 -9.33 -31.03 28.13
C ARG A 914 -9.36 -31.99 26.93
N PHE A 915 -9.92 -33.17 27.12
CA PHE A 915 -10.19 -34.14 26.06
C PHE A 915 -11.68 -34.36 25.91
N VAL A 916 -12.20 -34.22 24.69
CA VAL A 916 -13.57 -34.60 24.34
C VAL A 916 -13.51 -35.84 23.47
N ILE A 917 -14.16 -36.91 23.91
CA ILE A 917 -14.03 -38.24 23.31
C ILE A 917 -15.41 -38.79 22.93
N ALA A 918 -15.50 -39.49 21.81
CA ALA A 918 -16.70 -40.22 21.40
C ALA A 918 -16.31 -41.52 20.70
N GLN A 919 -17.10 -42.58 20.92
CA GLN A 919 -16.90 -43.85 20.24
C GLN A 919 -17.50 -43.79 18.83
N ASP A 920 -16.74 -44.24 17.83
CA ASP A 920 -17.19 -44.36 16.45
C ASP A 920 -17.84 -45.74 16.19
N ILE A 921 -18.53 -45.88 15.05
CA ILE A 921 -19.31 -47.06 14.66
C ILE A 921 -18.43 -48.32 14.55
N ASP A 922 -17.18 -48.16 14.15
CA ASP A 922 -16.20 -49.24 14.00
C ASP A 922 -15.53 -49.66 15.33
N GLY A 923 -15.89 -49.00 16.43
CA GLY A 923 -15.35 -49.23 17.77
C GLY A 923 -14.08 -48.43 18.08
N SER A 924 -13.58 -47.65 17.12
CA SER A 924 -12.52 -46.66 17.35
C SER A 924 -13.06 -45.47 18.14
N TRP A 925 -12.18 -44.57 18.56
CA TRP A 925 -12.51 -43.40 19.36
C TRP A 925 -12.03 -42.14 18.66
N ALA A 926 -12.96 -41.25 18.34
CA ALA A 926 -12.68 -39.90 17.90
C ALA A 926 -12.41 -39.03 19.14
N VAL A 927 -11.31 -38.30 19.12
CA VAL A 927 -10.84 -37.51 20.25
C VAL A 927 -10.45 -36.13 19.77
N VAL A 928 -10.97 -35.09 20.42
CA VAL A 928 -10.45 -33.73 20.28
C VAL A 928 -9.78 -33.33 21.58
N TYR A 929 -8.50 -33.01 21.46
CA TYR A 929 -7.70 -32.39 22.51
C TYR A 929 -7.83 -30.87 22.40
N MET A 930 -8.13 -30.21 23.51
CA MET A 930 -8.21 -28.76 23.61
C MET A 930 -7.20 -28.26 24.64
N THR A 931 -6.47 -27.20 24.32
CA THR A 931 -5.58 -26.52 25.28
C THR A 931 -5.55 -25.02 25.04
N HIS A 932 -5.34 -24.26 26.11
CA HIS A 932 -5.26 -22.80 25.99
C HIS A 932 -3.81 -22.35 25.82
N HIS A 933 -3.55 -21.47 24.85
CA HIS A 933 -2.21 -21.02 24.49
C HIS A 933 -1.47 -20.30 25.65
N ILE A 934 -2.19 -19.82 26.67
CA ILE A 934 -1.62 -19.14 27.86
C ILE A 934 -0.66 -20.03 28.69
N ILE A 935 -0.76 -21.36 28.59
CA ILE A 935 0.10 -22.31 29.32
C ILE A 935 1.19 -22.94 28.45
N GLY A 936 1.20 -22.69 27.15
CA GLY A 936 2.17 -23.33 26.26
C GLY A 936 2.01 -22.96 24.80
N ASP A 937 3.11 -23.07 24.08
CA ASP A 937 3.22 -22.93 22.62
C ASP A 937 3.55 -24.28 21.96
N ASN A 938 3.86 -24.25 20.66
CA ASN A 938 4.24 -25.44 19.89
C ASN A 938 5.44 -26.20 20.48
N SER A 939 6.39 -25.52 21.13
CA SER A 939 7.49 -26.18 21.84
C SER A 939 6.99 -26.96 23.06
N THR A 940 6.02 -26.41 23.79
CA THR A 940 5.38 -27.11 24.91
C THR A 940 4.65 -28.37 24.45
N VAL A 941 3.91 -28.28 23.34
CA VAL A 941 3.22 -29.44 22.75
C VAL A 941 4.24 -30.51 22.33
N ALA A 942 5.34 -30.14 21.67
CA ALA A 942 6.38 -31.08 21.24
C ALA A 942 7.02 -31.83 22.41
N ILE A 943 7.40 -31.11 23.48
CA ILE A 943 7.97 -31.74 24.68
C ILE A 943 6.93 -32.65 25.33
N MET A 944 5.67 -32.20 25.43
CA MET A 944 4.59 -32.97 26.04
C MET A 944 4.36 -34.27 25.27
N MET A 945 4.27 -34.23 23.95
CA MET A 945 4.09 -35.43 23.11
C MET A 945 5.25 -36.41 23.25
N ASN A 946 6.49 -35.91 23.26
CA ASN A 946 7.66 -36.74 23.49
C ASN A 946 7.62 -37.42 24.87
N GLU A 947 7.30 -36.68 25.93
CA GLU A 947 7.20 -37.27 27.27
C GLU A 947 6.04 -38.28 27.40
N ILE A 948 4.87 -38.00 26.79
CA ILE A 948 3.74 -38.93 26.73
C ILE A 948 4.20 -40.25 26.09
N GLN A 949 4.90 -40.17 24.96
CA GLN A 949 5.44 -41.36 24.29
C GLN A 949 6.38 -42.14 25.21
N MET A 950 7.30 -41.47 25.89
CA MET A 950 8.23 -42.11 26.82
C MET A 950 7.51 -42.77 28.01
N PHE A 951 6.42 -42.20 28.52
CA PHE A 951 5.58 -42.85 29.54
C PHE A 951 4.88 -44.10 29.00
N MET A 952 4.34 -44.03 27.78
CA MET A 952 3.65 -45.15 27.15
C MET A 952 4.60 -46.32 26.83
N GLU A 953 5.86 -46.03 26.51
CA GLU A 953 6.92 -47.02 26.24
C GLU A 953 7.62 -47.52 27.52
N GLY A 954 7.28 -46.98 28.70
CA GLY A 954 7.90 -47.37 29.97
C GLY A 954 9.33 -46.84 30.17
N GLN A 955 9.72 -45.81 29.43
CA GLN A 955 11.06 -45.21 29.43
C GLN A 955 11.17 -43.95 30.31
N ALA A 956 10.16 -43.62 31.11
CA ALA A 956 10.09 -42.39 31.90
C ALA A 956 11.30 -42.12 32.83
N GLN A 957 12.10 -43.14 33.14
CA GLN A 957 13.28 -43.02 34.01
C GLN A 957 14.43 -42.22 33.38
N THR A 958 14.43 -42.04 32.05
CA THR A 958 15.45 -41.25 31.34
C THR A 958 15.08 -39.76 31.21
N LEU A 959 13.90 -39.35 31.69
CA LEU A 959 13.45 -37.97 31.64
C LEU A 959 14.21 -37.07 32.63
N LEU A 960 14.83 -36.00 32.12
CA LEU A 960 15.52 -34.98 32.90
C LEU A 960 14.56 -34.16 33.77
N THR A 961 15.00 -33.77 34.98
CA THR A 961 14.19 -32.94 35.90
C THR A 961 13.66 -31.67 35.19
N PRO A 962 12.34 -31.41 35.23
CA PRO A 962 11.77 -30.23 34.59
C PRO A 962 12.29 -28.94 35.19
N VAL A 963 12.49 -27.93 34.35
CA VAL A 963 12.80 -26.56 34.78
C VAL A 963 11.47 -25.82 34.97
N PRO A 964 11.18 -25.26 36.16
CA PRO A 964 9.93 -24.52 36.42
C PRO A 964 9.81 -23.21 35.62
N PHE A 965 8.61 -22.90 35.13
CA PHE A 965 8.33 -21.66 34.38
C PHE A 965 8.56 -20.38 35.21
N ARG A 966 8.46 -20.45 36.54
CA ARG A 966 8.77 -19.32 37.46
C ARG A 966 10.18 -18.73 37.26
N ASN A 967 11.13 -19.51 36.73
CA ASN A 967 12.47 -19.01 36.46
C ASN A 967 12.44 -17.94 35.36
N LEU A 968 11.60 -18.11 34.34
CA LEU A 968 11.35 -17.09 33.32
C LEU A 968 10.70 -15.86 33.96
N ILE A 969 9.70 -16.03 34.82
CA ILE A 969 9.06 -14.90 35.52
C ILE A 969 10.08 -14.10 36.34
N ALA A 970 11.01 -14.78 37.01
CA ALA A 970 12.11 -14.12 37.73
C ALA A 970 13.07 -13.37 36.81
N GLN A 971 13.33 -13.87 35.60
CA GLN A 971 14.15 -13.20 34.59
C GLN A 971 13.44 -11.99 34.01
N VAL A 972 12.17 -12.12 33.62
CA VAL A 972 11.36 -11.01 33.08
C VAL A 972 11.27 -9.87 34.10
N ARG A 973 11.08 -10.18 35.39
CA ARG A 973 11.02 -9.17 36.46
C ARG A 973 12.37 -8.56 36.82
N SER A 974 13.48 -9.24 36.53
CA SER A 974 14.84 -8.71 36.72
C SER A 974 15.44 -8.09 35.45
N GLY A 975 14.72 -8.17 34.33
CA GLY A 975 15.11 -7.67 33.01
C GLY A 975 15.04 -6.14 32.89
N PRO A 976 15.31 -5.62 31.67
CA PRO A 976 15.29 -4.19 31.39
C PRO A 976 13.95 -3.56 31.79
N SER A 977 13.99 -2.32 32.30
CA SER A 977 12.75 -1.60 32.61
C SER A 977 11.92 -1.35 31.35
N VAL A 978 10.61 -1.18 31.52
CA VAL A 978 9.66 -0.82 30.45
C VAL A 978 10.16 0.36 29.59
N GLN A 979 10.84 1.34 30.20
CA GLN A 979 11.40 2.52 29.52
C GLN A 979 12.48 2.16 28.48
N VAL A 980 13.24 1.09 28.72
CA VAL A 980 14.27 0.62 27.76
C VAL A 980 13.62 0.03 26.52
N HIS A 981 12.55 -0.75 26.70
CA HIS A 981 11.75 -1.26 25.58
C HIS A 981 11.08 -0.11 24.82
N GLU A 982 10.51 0.87 25.52
CA GLU A 982 9.87 2.04 24.89
C GLU A 982 10.86 2.85 24.06
N GLN A 983 12.06 3.11 24.56
CA GLN A 983 13.08 3.84 23.81
C GLN A 983 13.52 3.09 22.55
N PHE A 984 13.70 1.76 22.64
CA PHE A 984 14.07 0.93 21.49
C PHE A 984 12.99 1.00 20.40
N PHE A 985 11.72 0.75 20.75
CA PHE A 985 10.64 0.79 19.77
C PHE A 985 10.32 2.21 19.29
N ALA A 986 10.54 3.24 20.10
CA ALA A 986 10.41 4.63 19.66
C ALA A 986 11.46 4.97 18.59
N ASN A 987 12.71 4.53 18.77
CA ASN A 987 13.75 4.70 17.75
C ASN A 987 13.40 3.97 16.44
N MET A 988 12.73 2.82 16.53
CA MET A 988 12.36 2.02 15.36
C MET A 988 11.09 2.53 14.64
N LEU A 989 10.07 2.99 15.38
CA LEU A 989 8.70 3.13 14.88
C LEU A 989 8.13 4.56 14.93
N SER A 990 8.79 5.52 15.59
CA SER A 990 8.19 6.84 15.89
C SER A 990 7.83 7.67 14.66
N ASP A 991 8.52 7.51 13.54
CA ASP A 991 8.24 8.18 12.27
C ASP A 991 7.19 7.45 11.41
N ILE A 992 6.63 6.33 11.88
CA ILE A 992 5.52 5.63 11.23
C ILE A 992 4.20 6.25 11.70
N ASP A 993 3.55 6.99 10.81
CA ASP A 993 2.28 7.71 11.03
C ASP A 993 1.09 7.07 10.29
N THR A 994 1.34 6.09 9.43
CA THR A 994 0.30 5.30 8.76
C THR A 994 0.51 3.82 8.97
N PRO A 995 -0.57 3.07 9.18
CA PRO A 995 -0.49 1.63 9.34
C PRO A 995 -0.20 0.92 8.02
N ALA A 996 0.35 -0.28 8.12
CA ALA A 996 0.65 -1.17 6.98
C ALA A 996 -0.47 -2.21 6.81
N PHE A 997 -1.35 -1.97 5.85
CA PHE A 997 -2.50 -2.83 5.56
C PHE A 997 -2.44 -3.38 4.13
N PRO A 998 -1.88 -4.59 3.91
CA PRO A 998 -1.89 -5.22 2.60
C PRO A 998 -3.32 -5.30 2.05
N TYR A 999 -3.48 -4.92 0.77
CA TYR A 999 -4.78 -4.87 0.10
C TYR A 999 -5.85 -3.97 0.76
N GLY A 1000 -5.47 -3.16 1.76
CA GLY A 1000 -6.39 -2.35 2.57
C GLY A 1000 -7.11 -3.12 3.68
N LEU A 1001 -6.68 -4.36 3.97
CA LEU A 1001 -7.25 -5.18 5.04
C LEU A 1001 -6.80 -4.62 6.39
N SER A 1002 -7.68 -3.89 7.08
CA SER A 1002 -7.37 -3.20 8.35
C SER A 1002 -7.97 -3.88 9.57
N ASP A 1003 -8.95 -4.77 9.37
CA ASP A 1003 -9.66 -5.44 10.46
C ASP A 1003 -8.89 -6.68 10.93
N ILE A 1004 -8.42 -6.63 12.18
CA ILE A 1004 -7.74 -7.73 12.89
C ILE A 1004 -8.62 -8.34 14.00
N HIS A 1005 -9.88 -7.91 14.09
CA HIS A 1005 -10.80 -8.27 15.18
C HIS A 1005 -12.10 -8.92 14.71
N ASP A 1006 -12.34 -9.02 13.39
CA ASP A 1006 -13.53 -9.70 12.86
C ASP A 1006 -13.34 -11.22 12.80
N ASP A 1007 -13.87 -11.91 13.80
CA ASP A 1007 -13.86 -13.37 13.90
C ASP A 1007 -14.69 -14.09 12.83
N ASN A 1008 -15.54 -13.37 12.06
CA ASN A 1008 -16.46 -13.93 11.07
C ASN A 1008 -15.94 -13.97 9.63
N VAL A 1009 -14.68 -13.59 9.40
CA VAL A 1009 -14.11 -13.48 8.05
C VAL A 1009 -13.71 -14.85 7.51
N GLU A 1010 -14.20 -15.20 6.31
CA GLU A 1010 -13.75 -16.39 5.58
C GLU A 1010 -12.28 -16.23 5.14
N VAL A 1011 -11.45 -17.18 5.55
CA VAL A 1011 -10.03 -17.26 5.18
C VAL A 1011 -9.78 -18.42 4.23
N ALA A 1012 -8.83 -18.25 3.32
CA ALA A 1012 -8.33 -19.30 2.45
C ALA A 1012 -6.86 -19.57 2.75
N GLU A 1013 -6.46 -20.85 2.63
CA GLU A 1013 -5.11 -21.33 2.89
C GLU A 1013 -4.50 -21.96 1.63
N SER A 1014 -3.18 -21.79 1.45
CA SER A 1014 -2.39 -22.49 0.44
C SER A 1014 -1.03 -22.86 1.01
N ASN A 1015 -0.54 -24.05 0.67
CA ASN A 1015 0.78 -24.54 1.07
C ASN A 1015 1.59 -24.96 -0.16
N VAL A 1016 2.83 -24.47 -0.25
CA VAL A 1016 3.74 -24.70 -1.37
C VAL A 1016 5.13 -25.08 -0.84
N THR A 1017 5.65 -26.23 -1.25
CA THR A 1017 7.05 -26.59 -1.00
C THR A 1017 7.98 -25.86 -1.97
N LEU A 1018 9.02 -25.22 -1.45
CA LEU A 1018 10.02 -24.55 -2.29
C LEU A 1018 10.90 -25.57 -3.04
N PRO A 1019 11.32 -25.28 -4.28
CA PRO A 1019 12.25 -26.13 -5.02
C PRO A 1019 13.55 -26.39 -4.24
N GLN A 1020 14.06 -27.62 -4.29
CA GLN A 1020 15.24 -28.02 -3.52
C GLN A 1020 16.50 -27.18 -3.87
N ASP A 1021 16.63 -26.77 -5.13
CA ASP A 1021 17.74 -25.92 -5.58
C ASP A 1021 17.72 -24.55 -4.88
N LEU A 1022 16.58 -23.87 -4.90
CA LEU A 1022 16.37 -22.59 -4.20
C LEU A 1022 16.64 -22.74 -2.69
N ASN A 1023 16.14 -23.82 -2.07
CA ASN A 1023 16.40 -24.11 -0.64
C ASN A 1023 17.89 -24.19 -0.33
N ASN A 1024 18.66 -24.88 -1.17
CA ASN A 1024 20.09 -25.05 -0.98
C ASN A 1024 20.82 -23.71 -1.13
N ARG A 1025 20.49 -22.92 -2.15
CA ARG A 1025 21.06 -21.60 -2.42
C ARG A 1025 20.81 -20.64 -1.27
N LEU A 1026 19.57 -20.50 -0.80
CA LEU A 1026 19.21 -19.65 0.33
C LEU A 1026 19.98 -20.03 1.61
N ARG A 1027 20.05 -21.33 1.93
CA ARG A 1027 20.80 -21.81 3.11
C ARG A 1027 22.31 -21.61 2.99
N GLU A 1028 22.86 -21.71 1.78
CA GLU A 1028 24.27 -21.45 1.54
C GLU A 1028 24.61 -19.97 1.77
N HIS A 1029 23.80 -19.05 1.22
CA HIS A 1029 23.97 -17.61 1.44
C HIS A 1029 23.80 -17.21 2.90
N ALA A 1030 22.80 -17.75 3.59
CA ALA A 1030 22.63 -17.54 5.03
C ALA A 1030 23.90 -17.96 5.80
N LYS A 1031 24.52 -19.12 5.47
CA LYS A 1031 25.76 -19.54 6.12
C LYS A 1031 26.96 -18.63 5.82
N GLN A 1032 27.02 -18.04 4.63
CA GLN A 1032 28.14 -17.22 4.19
C GLN A 1032 28.08 -15.78 4.71
N LEU A 1033 26.87 -15.22 4.77
CA LEU A 1033 26.64 -13.83 5.16
C LEU A 1033 26.51 -13.67 6.68
N GLY A 1034 26.25 -14.74 7.41
CA GLY A 1034 26.10 -14.74 8.87
C GLY A 1034 24.66 -14.96 9.28
#